data_AF-A0AA36ID66-F1
#
_entry.id   AF-A0AA36ID66-F1
#
_cell.length_a   1.000
_cell.length_b   1.000
_cell.length_c   1.000
_cell.angle_alpha   90.00
_cell.angle_beta   90.00
_cell.angle_gamma   90.00
#
_symmetry.space_group_name_H-M   'P 1'
#
loop_
_entity.id
_entity.type
_entity.pdbx_description
1 polymer ?
#
loop_
_entity_poly.entity_id
_entity_poly.type
_entity_poly.pdbx_seq_one_letter_code
_entity_poly.pdbx_strand_id
1 'polypeptide(L)'
;MLANQNLLIVTMEACHKHTSTVLGLVNKVCNKMSLGDVAAECEQVRLILQDTDSMFATLKDAATGDLSQVLADVKKYASDVVEAESRELQTGLQKRSEVSEHGLNERFKALEARVLSDLAGSGPAAEGEGRKAGESHLMKKVTNRMSDFEAQVSAQIQALSQDVEKKVSFLGSQRTVGEGAPGLDSLSHDLDVVKYDLGEMKDLLKSAQGDTSHVKRIVLACERDMEDFTAAMDAVNVDLDEMRARVDSTHSIITSRQRVEATVTAEISTMRLDMGDMQEALKAHDAWMEDVSQSLQECHERCQQLSEDIMEHAQQTQAKLDAKTDITSWNDMNDDIDASVKTVRDMASALRLEVDSRRRKVDEALGGLREDVKRLDDKVDSHVANIQTSAQDSMQAVNQRLEERMQHCRDLEATLNRHADAHANMHAKVDNHKEELESRISYVETTLMKQDEDLHKEVNDRIDGVERHHSNISKETAKRLNALDLRIAGLQGASGESKRDIGKLRDEVNSLTVKSAAHDVDIGKTSDDLRKVERQRLEDNQRHKQDVDGIYEELDQKVYEKNFQSLEDNVTKLTRGTVKLCQVVGVFPGARMNDGTEEELDVDVDLLNWEDCAQNLVARVEKTWRQMSSQKYRSILDLVSKKADHSVLRLLQISQQHIESQLDRVRHERELWKEVVDKRSQQPLQLALTLKDPHTGQPLPPPQGYSLPSGLGPPGGMPMTPRSMPAMPCPGMEPIAPSGSFVPEPGSMKASPLAKRIARPAGATLGCPRDPP
;
A
#
# COMPACT_ATOMS: atom_id res chain seq x y z
N MET A 1 14.06 12.25 -3.98
CA MET A 1 14.07 10.92 -4.63
C MET A 1 14.28 11.04 -6.13
N LEU A 2 13.30 11.43 -6.94
CA LEU A 2 13.46 11.56 -8.41
C LEU A 2 14.64 12.46 -8.83
N ALA A 3 14.87 13.59 -8.16
CA ALA A 3 16.04 14.44 -8.40
C ALA A 3 17.38 13.69 -8.20
N ASN A 4 17.45 12.78 -7.23
CA ASN A 4 18.63 11.93 -6.98
C ASN A 4 18.78 10.85 -8.06
N GLN A 5 17.67 10.33 -8.62
CA GLN A 5 17.72 9.40 -9.75
C GLN A 5 18.22 10.10 -11.03
N ASN A 6 17.75 11.31 -11.32
CA ASN A 6 18.28 12.10 -12.45
C ASN A 6 19.76 12.45 -12.27
N LEU A 7 20.18 12.85 -11.05
CA LEU A 7 21.60 13.07 -10.74
C LEU A 7 22.44 11.79 -10.91
N LEU A 8 21.92 10.63 -10.49
CA LEU A 8 22.58 9.35 -10.68
C LEU A 8 22.70 8.97 -12.16
N ILE A 9 21.64 9.11 -12.94
CA ILE A 9 21.63 8.87 -14.40
C ILE A 9 22.69 9.76 -15.09
N VAL A 10 22.72 11.07 -14.80
CA VAL A 10 23.72 11.99 -15.37
C VAL A 10 25.15 11.64 -14.93
N THR A 11 25.34 11.21 -13.68
CA THR A 11 26.66 10.79 -13.18
C THR A 11 27.14 9.51 -13.88
N MET A 12 26.23 8.54 -14.10
CA MET A 12 26.53 7.32 -14.84
C MET A 12 26.80 7.61 -16.32
N GLU A 13 26.01 8.47 -16.97
CA GLU A 13 26.21 8.94 -18.35
C GLU A 13 27.60 9.61 -18.53
N ALA A 14 28.06 10.38 -17.54
CA ALA A 14 29.39 11.00 -17.56
C ALA A 14 30.53 9.98 -17.40
N CYS A 15 30.46 9.07 -16.41
CA CYS A 15 31.45 8.00 -16.21
C CYS A 15 31.52 7.06 -17.42
N HIS A 16 30.38 6.78 -18.04
CA HIS A 16 30.24 5.99 -19.26
C HIS A 16 31.00 6.62 -20.44
N LYS A 17 30.74 7.90 -20.73
CA LYS A 17 31.42 8.67 -21.79
C LYS A 17 32.93 8.82 -21.53
N HIS A 18 33.33 8.97 -20.27
CA HIS A 18 34.75 8.97 -19.91
C HIS A 18 35.42 7.61 -20.22
N THR A 19 34.77 6.50 -19.86
CA THR A 19 35.28 5.13 -20.11
C THR A 19 35.43 4.86 -21.62
N SER A 20 34.43 5.22 -22.42
CA SER A 20 34.47 5.12 -23.89
C SER A 20 35.62 5.96 -24.49
N THR A 21 35.86 7.16 -23.94
CA THR A 21 36.98 8.03 -24.35
C THR A 21 38.35 7.42 -24.00
N VAL A 22 38.50 6.83 -22.81
CA VAL A 22 39.73 6.14 -22.39
C VAL A 22 40.00 4.93 -23.28
N LEU A 23 39.00 4.09 -23.57
CA LEU A 23 39.14 2.95 -24.49
C LEU A 23 39.54 3.40 -25.91
N GLY A 24 38.97 4.51 -26.40
CA GLY A 24 39.37 5.12 -27.67
C GLY A 24 40.82 5.65 -27.69
N LEU A 25 41.42 5.94 -26.54
CA LEU A 25 42.85 6.28 -26.41
C LEU A 25 43.71 5.01 -26.30
N VAL A 26 43.30 4.02 -25.50
CA VAL A 26 43.99 2.73 -25.37
C VAL A 26 44.05 2.01 -26.73
N ASN A 27 42.93 1.95 -27.46
CA ASN A 27 42.88 1.40 -28.83
C ASN A 27 43.92 2.07 -29.76
N LYS A 28 44.06 3.40 -29.71
CA LYS A 28 45.09 4.14 -30.48
C LYS A 28 46.53 3.85 -30.04
N VAL A 29 46.76 3.52 -28.78
CA VAL A 29 48.08 3.10 -28.26
C VAL A 29 48.38 1.65 -28.67
N CYS A 30 47.44 0.73 -28.48
CA CYS A 30 47.56 -0.67 -28.87
C CYS A 30 47.86 -0.83 -30.38
N ASN A 31 47.16 -0.09 -31.25
CA ASN A 31 47.47 -0.04 -32.69
C ASN A 31 48.90 0.45 -32.97
N LYS A 32 49.37 1.51 -32.30
CA LYS A 32 50.76 1.99 -32.44
C LYS A 32 51.80 0.99 -31.93
N MET A 33 51.44 0.14 -30.97
CA MET A 33 52.28 -0.92 -30.42
C MET A 33 52.13 -2.26 -31.16
N SER A 34 51.35 -2.33 -32.24
CA SER A 34 51.02 -3.57 -32.97
C SER A 34 50.30 -4.64 -32.13
N LEU A 35 49.64 -4.24 -31.04
CA LEU A 35 48.85 -5.11 -30.15
C LEU A 35 47.41 -5.26 -30.69
N GLY A 36 47.28 -5.92 -31.85
CA GLY A 36 46.03 -6.01 -32.61
C GLY A 36 44.85 -6.59 -31.82
N ASP A 37 45.07 -7.66 -31.06
CA ASP A 37 44.02 -8.34 -30.28
C ASP A 37 43.44 -7.40 -29.20
N VAL A 38 44.29 -6.71 -28.45
CA VAL A 38 43.89 -5.74 -27.42
C VAL A 38 43.22 -4.50 -28.02
N ALA A 39 43.65 -4.08 -29.21
CA ALA A 39 42.99 -3.01 -29.96
C ALA A 39 41.56 -3.40 -30.38
N ALA A 40 41.36 -4.65 -30.82
CA ALA A 40 40.05 -5.18 -31.19
C ALA A 40 39.12 -5.30 -29.96
N GLU A 41 39.62 -5.82 -28.83
CA GLU A 41 38.85 -5.88 -27.57
C GLU A 41 38.44 -4.47 -27.09
N CYS A 42 39.37 -3.49 -27.13
CA CYS A 42 39.06 -2.12 -26.74
C CYS A 42 37.98 -1.49 -27.62
N GLU A 43 37.96 -1.78 -28.92
CA GLU A 43 36.93 -1.28 -29.83
C GLU A 43 35.59 -2.02 -29.65
N GLN A 44 35.61 -3.33 -29.38
CA GLN A 44 34.41 -4.11 -29.08
C GLN A 44 33.72 -3.59 -27.80
N VAL A 45 34.49 -3.32 -26.73
CA VAL A 45 33.94 -2.70 -25.51
C VAL A 45 33.44 -1.26 -25.81
N ARG A 46 34.14 -0.49 -26.66
CA ARG A 46 33.68 0.84 -27.08
C ARG A 46 32.33 0.80 -27.82
N LEU A 47 32.06 -0.25 -28.60
CA LEU A 47 30.77 -0.46 -29.27
C LEU A 47 29.66 -0.86 -28.27
N ILE A 48 29.94 -1.76 -27.32
CA ILE A 48 28.99 -2.15 -26.27
C ILE A 48 28.59 -0.93 -25.41
N LEU A 49 29.55 -0.05 -25.11
CA LEU A 49 29.28 1.23 -24.47
C LEU A 49 28.40 2.11 -25.39
N GLN A 50 28.72 2.24 -26.68
CA GLN A 50 27.94 3.06 -27.61
C GLN A 50 26.46 2.61 -27.73
N ASP A 51 26.15 1.31 -27.63
CA ASP A 51 24.77 0.83 -27.52
C ASP A 51 24.14 1.21 -26.17
N THR A 52 24.91 1.20 -25.08
CA THR A 52 24.47 1.58 -23.73
C THR A 52 24.14 3.08 -23.61
N ASP A 53 24.72 3.97 -24.42
CA ASP A 53 24.29 5.39 -24.49
C ASP A 53 22.80 5.52 -24.89
N SER A 54 22.24 4.58 -25.67
CA SER A 54 20.80 4.55 -25.99
C SER A 54 19.92 4.15 -24.79
N MET A 55 20.44 3.32 -23.87
CA MET A 55 19.78 3.02 -22.60
C MET A 55 19.76 4.24 -21.69
N PHE A 56 20.81 5.06 -21.66
CA PHE A 56 20.81 6.31 -20.90
C PHE A 56 19.77 7.32 -21.43
N ALA A 57 19.59 7.43 -22.75
CA ALA A 57 18.48 8.19 -23.33
C ALA A 57 17.12 7.62 -22.87
N THR A 58 16.91 6.32 -23.03
CA THR A 58 15.66 5.64 -22.64
C THR A 58 15.34 5.80 -21.14
N LEU A 59 16.34 5.72 -20.27
CA LEU A 59 16.19 5.93 -18.82
C LEU A 59 15.87 7.39 -18.47
N LYS A 60 16.41 8.35 -19.22
CA LYS A 60 16.19 9.80 -19.05
C LYS A 60 14.78 10.18 -19.51
N ASP A 61 14.33 9.62 -20.63
CA ASP A 61 12.97 9.76 -21.14
C ASP A 61 11.97 9.08 -20.19
N ALA A 62 12.27 7.90 -19.66
CA ALA A 62 11.44 7.25 -18.63
C ALA A 62 11.41 8.01 -17.29
N ALA A 63 12.51 8.68 -16.90
CA ALA A 63 12.61 9.45 -15.66
C ALA A 63 11.99 10.85 -15.73
N THR A 64 11.72 11.37 -16.93
CA THR A 64 11.18 12.73 -17.14
C THR A 64 9.83 12.75 -17.86
N GLY A 65 9.55 11.76 -18.71
CA GLY A 65 8.50 11.80 -19.73
C GLY A 65 7.06 11.89 -19.22
N ASP A 66 6.80 11.48 -17.99
CA ASP A 66 5.43 11.42 -17.45
C ASP A 66 5.25 12.20 -16.14
N LEU A 67 6.26 12.93 -15.63
CA LEU A 67 6.13 13.65 -14.34
C LEU A 67 5.04 14.74 -14.39
N SER A 68 4.92 15.46 -15.51
CA SER A 68 3.87 16.47 -15.69
C SER A 68 2.48 15.84 -15.83
N GLN A 69 2.39 14.65 -16.45
CA GLN A 69 1.14 13.91 -16.65
C GLN A 69 0.69 13.26 -15.34
N VAL A 70 1.57 12.56 -14.62
CA VAL A 70 1.31 12.03 -13.28
C VAL A 70 0.94 13.14 -12.29
N LEU A 71 1.57 14.33 -12.36
CA LEU A 71 1.14 15.48 -11.55
C LEU A 71 -0.24 16.01 -11.98
N ALA A 72 -0.56 16.01 -13.27
CA ALA A 72 -1.88 16.38 -13.76
C ALA A 72 -2.96 15.37 -13.33
N ASP A 73 -2.68 14.06 -13.41
CA ASP A 73 -3.59 12.98 -13.03
C ASP A 73 -3.75 12.84 -11.52
N VAL A 74 -2.70 13.05 -10.72
CA VAL A 74 -2.81 13.14 -9.25
C VAL A 74 -3.60 14.39 -8.85
N LYS A 75 -3.38 15.54 -9.51
CA LYS A 75 -4.16 16.76 -9.27
C LYS A 75 -5.62 16.59 -9.68
N LYS A 76 -5.88 15.91 -10.80
CA LYS A 76 -7.22 15.56 -11.27
C LYS A 76 -7.90 14.60 -10.31
N TYR A 77 -7.26 13.49 -9.94
CA TYR A 77 -7.78 12.54 -8.96
C TYR A 77 -8.11 13.22 -7.62
N ALA A 78 -7.25 14.12 -7.12
CA ALA A 78 -7.54 14.90 -5.94
C ALA A 78 -8.77 15.82 -6.12
N SER A 79 -8.94 16.43 -7.31
CA SER A 79 -10.13 17.23 -7.65
C SER A 79 -11.39 16.36 -7.71
N ASP A 80 -11.33 15.23 -8.42
CA ASP A 80 -12.44 14.28 -8.60
C ASP A 80 -12.90 13.71 -7.25
N VAL A 81 -11.97 13.41 -6.33
CA VAL A 81 -12.27 12.96 -4.96
C VAL A 81 -12.90 14.09 -4.12
N VAL A 82 -12.35 15.30 -4.15
CA VAL A 82 -12.91 16.44 -3.41
C VAL A 82 -14.30 16.82 -3.93
N GLU A 83 -14.55 16.74 -5.23
CA GLU A 83 -15.90 16.92 -5.78
C GLU A 83 -16.86 15.80 -5.37
N ALA A 84 -16.39 14.55 -5.30
CA ALA A 84 -17.21 13.42 -4.88
C ALA A 84 -17.60 13.54 -3.40
N GLU A 85 -16.64 13.82 -2.50
CA GLU A 85 -16.90 14.07 -1.08
C GLU A 85 -17.77 15.31 -0.87
N SER A 86 -17.57 16.38 -1.66
CA SER A 86 -18.41 17.58 -1.62
C SER A 86 -19.85 17.29 -2.04
N ARG A 87 -20.06 16.49 -3.09
CA ARG A 87 -21.39 16.05 -3.54
C ARG A 87 -22.06 15.12 -2.53
N GLU A 88 -21.32 14.22 -1.90
CA GLU A 88 -21.85 13.36 -0.83
C GLU A 88 -22.22 14.17 0.41
N LEU A 89 -21.39 15.14 0.82
CA LEU A 89 -21.71 16.11 1.88
C LEU A 89 -22.94 16.94 1.56
N GLN A 90 -23.06 17.49 0.34
CA GLN A 90 -24.22 18.26 -0.09
C GLN A 90 -25.50 17.41 -0.05
N THR A 91 -25.45 16.18 -0.58
CA THR A 91 -26.58 15.24 -0.57
C THR A 91 -26.94 14.83 0.87
N GLY A 92 -25.94 14.59 1.72
CA GLY A 92 -26.10 14.24 3.13
C GLY A 92 -26.51 15.40 4.04
N LEU A 93 -26.35 16.65 3.60
CA LEU A 93 -26.91 17.84 4.23
C LEU A 93 -28.35 18.06 3.76
N GLN A 94 -28.61 18.00 2.44
CA GLN A 94 -29.95 18.14 1.88
C GLN A 94 -30.91 17.09 2.46
N LYS A 95 -30.52 15.80 2.50
CA LYS A 95 -31.31 14.74 3.13
C LYS A 95 -31.55 14.95 4.63
N ARG A 96 -30.65 15.65 5.34
CA ARG A 96 -30.86 16.06 6.74
C ARG A 96 -31.79 17.27 6.85
N SER A 97 -31.76 18.19 5.88
CA SER A 97 -32.73 19.28 5.75
C SER A 97 -34.13 18.71 5.53
N GLU A 98 -34.31 17.84 4.52
CA GLU A 98 -35.59 17.18 4.18
C GLU A 98 -36.18 16.41 5.38
N VAL A 99 -35.36 15.66 6.12
CA VAL A 99 -35.80 14.96 7.34
C VAL A 99 -36.14 15.94 8.47
N SER A 100 -35.41 17.05 8.61
CA SER A 100 -35.71 18.10 9.59
C SER A 100 -37.00 18.84 9.23
N GLU A 101 -37.24 19.13 7.95
CA GLU A 101 -38.46 19.76 7.45
C GLU A 101 -39.66 18.83 7.60
N HIS A 102 -39.53 17.53 7.30
CA HIS A 102 -40.59 16.56 7.60
C HIS A 102 -40.90 16.50 9.09
N GLY A 103 -39.88 16.40 9.96
CA GLY A 103 -40.06 16.39 11.40
C GLY A 103 -40.64 17.70 11.97
N LEU A 104 -40.37 18.85 11.34
CA LEU A 104 -41.00 20.13 11.66
C LEU A 104 -42.45 20.19 11.15
N ASN A 105 -42.73 19.69 9.95
CA ASN A 105 -44.07 19.66 9.35
C ASN A 105 -45.01 18.70 10.09
N GLU A 106 -44.54 17.52 10.52
CA GLU A 106 -45.32 16.64 11.41
C GLU A 106 -45.59 17.29 12.77
N ARG A 107 -44.60 17.98 13.36
CA ARG A 107 -44.81 18.76 14.59
C ARG A 107 -45.78 19.93 14.37
N PHE A 108 -45.76 20.56 13.20
CA PHE A 108 -46.67 21.64 12.85
C PHE A 108 -48.10 21.10 12.69
N LYS A 109 -48.30 19.99 11.99
CA LYS A 109 -49.60 19.29 11.89
C LYS A 109 -50.11 18.79 13.23
N ALA A 110 -49.23 18.28 14.10
CA ALA A 110 -49.61 17.87 15.45
C ALA A 110 -49.98 19.06 16.35
N LEU A 111 -49.32 20.22 16.16
CA LEU A 111 -49.66 21.47 16.83
C LEU A 111 -50.96 22.06 16.26
N GLU A 112 -51.17 22.02 14.95
CA GLU A 112 -52.38 22.46 14.24
C GLU A 112 -53.59 21.63 14.66
N ALA A 113 -53.50 20.30 14.63
CA ALA A 113 -54.56 19.42 15.12
C ALA A 113 -54.90 19.66 16.60
N ARG A 114 -53.89 19.97 17.43
CA ARG A 114 -54.09 20.34 18.83
C ARG A 114 -54.72 21.72 19.00
N VAL A 115 -54.27 22.73 18.25
CA VAL A 115 -54.84 24.08 18.26
C VAL A 115 -56.28 24.08 17.74
N LEU A 116 -56.59 23.29 16.72
CA LEU A 116 -57.97 23.06 16.24
C LEU A 116 -58.82 22.35 17.31
N SER A 117 -58.25 21.40 18.06
CA SER A 117 -58.93 20.76 19.20
C SER A 117 -59.16 21.73 20.37
N ASP A 118 -58.22 22.63 20.66
CA ASP A 118 -58.33 23.62 21.74
C ASP A 118 -59.29 24.77 21.35
N LEU A 119 -59.32 25.17 20.06
CA LEU A 119 -60.29 26.11 19.49
C LEU A 119 -61.71 25.53 19.44
N ALA A 120 -61.86 24.24 19.10
CA ALA A 120 -63.13 23.52 19.24
C ALA A 120 -63.53 23.30 20.72
N GLY A 121 -62.56 23.41 21.64
CA GLY A 121 -62.76 23.27 23.09
C GLY A 121 -63.21 24.55 23.81
N SER A 122 -63.01 25.75 23.24
CA SER A 122 -63.41 27.02 23.88
C SER A 122 -63.62 28.18 22.90
N GLY A 123 -64.88 28.58 22.68
CA GLY A 123 -65.26 29.79 21.92
C GLY A 123 -65.18 31.08 22.75
N PRO A 124 -65.34 32.27 22.11
CA PRO A 124 -66.63 32.98 22.32
C PRO A 124 -67.12 33.92 21.17
N ALA A 125 -68.44 34.21 21.22
CA ALA A 125 -69.15 35.47 20.91
C ALA A 125 -68.88 36.32 19.63
N ALA A 126 -69.86 36.27 18.70
CA ALA A 126 -70.42 37.40 17.90
C ALA A 126 -71.77 36.91 17.31
N GLU A 127 -72.95 37.47 17.67
CA GLU A 127 -73.64 38.63 17.09
C GLU A 127 -74.04 38.49 15.59
N GLY A 128 -75.32 38.55 15.17
CA GLY A 128 -76.58 38.32 15.90
C GLY A 128 -77.81 39.13 15.41
N GLU A 129 -78.93 38.46 15.11
CA GLU A 129 -80.31 38.92 15.33
C GLU A 129 -81.31 37.75 15.17
N GLY A 130 -82.35 37.67 16.01
CA GLY A 130 -83.33 36.57 16.04
C GLY A 130 -83.67 36.12 17.48
N ARG A 131 -84.86 36.48 17.99
CA ARG A 131 -85.11 36.56 19.44
C ARG A 131 -85.87 35.37 20.07
N LYS A 132 -85.38 34.98 21.26
CA LYS A 132 -86.09 34.30 22.37
C LYS A 132 -86.64 32.88 22.17
N ALA A 133 -85.81 31.87 22.46
CA ALA A 133 -86.26 30.54 22.90
C ALA A 133 -85.35 29.83 23.95
N GLY A 134 -84.19 30.38 24.29
CA GLY A 134 -83.15 29.71 25.09
C GLY A 134 -83.42 29.53 26.60
N GLU A 135 -84.48 30.15 27.13
CA GLU A 135 -84.80 30.18 28.57
C GLU A 135 -85.36 28.84 29.07
N SER A 136 -85.97 28.06 28.18
CA SER A 136 -86.70 26.82 28.51
C SER A 136 -85.83 25.73 29.14
N HIS A 137 -84.58 25.53 28.68
CA HIS A 137 -83.80 24.36 29.12
C HIS A 137 -83.07 24.54 30.46
N LEU A 138 -82.83 25.79 30.88
CA LEU A 138 -82.38 26.10 32.24
C LEU A 138 -83.57 26.06 33.21
N MET A 139 -84.71 26.65 32.81
CA MET A 139 -85.98 26.51 33.53
C MET A 139 -86.33 25.03 33.77
N LYS A 140 -86.27 24.15 32.77
CA LYS A 140 -86.58 22.71 32.94
C LYS A 140 -85.71 22.00 34.00
N LYS A 141 -84.48 22.49 34.25
CA LYS A 141 -83.58 21.94 35.29
C LYS A 141 -83.81 22.56 36.68
N VAL A 142 -84.40 23.76 36.74
CA VAL A 142 -84.89 24.40 37.97
C VAL A 142 -86.28 23.86 38.34
N THR A 143 -87.23 23.81 37.38
CA THR A 143 -88.59 23.28 37.55
C THR A 143 -88.62 21.85 38.04
N ASN A 144 -87.80 20.93 37.50
CA ASN A 144 -87.75 19.57 38.03
C ASN A 144 -87.27 19.55 39.50
N ARG A 145 -86.26 20.35 39.85
CA ARG A 145 -85.78 20.48 41.24
C ARG A 145 -86.75 21.23 42.16
N MET A 146 -87.58 22.12 41.63
CA MET A 146 -88.66 22.78 42.35
C MET A 146 -89.81 21.80 42.60
N SER A 147 -90.17 20.98 41.61
CA SER A 147 -91.21 19.96 41.69
C SER A 147 -90.88 18.86 42.70
N ASP A 148 -89.62 18.39 42.72
CA ASP A 148 -89.14 17.46 43.75
C ASP A 148 -89.20 18.09 45.17
N PHE A 149 -88.98 19.41 45.27
CA PHE A 149 -89.06 20.16 46.53
C PHE A 149 -90.51 20.43 46.97
N GLU A 150 -91.41 20.75 46.05
CA GLU A 150 -92.86 20.87 46.30
C GLU A 150 -93.47 19.54 46.72
N ALA A 151 -93.06 18.42 46.10
CA ALA A 151 -93.48 17.09 46.53
C ALA A 151 -92.99 16.78 47.96
N GLN A 152 -91.75 17.15 48.29
CA GLN A 152 -91.16 16.91 49.61
C GLN A 152 -91.76 17.81 50.71
N VAL A 153 -92.11 19.06 50.39
CA VAL A 153 -92.82 19.99 51.30
C VAL A 153 -94.29 19.59 51.47
N SER A 154 -94.98 19.20 50.38
CA SER A 154 -96.39 18.74 50.44
C SER A 154 -96.55 17.49 51.31
N ALA A 155 -95.58 16.56 51.25
CA ALA A 155 -95.55 15.38 52.11
C ALA A 155 -95.38 15.73 53.61
N GLN A 156 -94.65 16.79 53.95
CA GLN A 156 -94.55 17.27 55.34
C GLN A 156 -95.80 18.04 55.79
N ILE A 157 -96.44 18.81 54.92
CA ILE A 157 -97.66 19.56 55.26
C ILE A 157 -98.86 18.62 55.46
N GLN A 158 -99.05 17.58 54.64
CA GLN A 158 -100.10 16.59 54.88
C GLN A 158 -99.88 15.79 56.17
N ALA A 159 -98.62 15.49 56.54
CA ALA A 159 -98.28 14.84 57.80
C ALA A 159 -98.57 15.70 59.03
N LEU A 160 -98.51 17.04 58.92
CA LEU A 160 -98.90 17.96 59.99
C LEU A 160 -100.40 18.27 60.03
N SER A 161 -101.10 18.26 58.88
CA SER A 161 -102.53 18.59 58.81
C SER A 161 -103.41 17.52 59.48
N GLN A 162 -103.05 16.24 59.39
CA GLN A 162 -103.87 15.15 59.94
C GLN A 162 -103.79 14.99 61.47
N ASP A 163 -102.80 15.59 62.14
CA ASP A 163 -102.67 15.54 63.61
C ASP A 163 -103.41 16.71 64.33
N VAL A 164 -103.87 17.71 63.57
CA VAL A 164 -104.61 18.88 64.10
C VAL A 164 -106.13 18.69 64.02
N GLU A 165 -106.66 18.19 62.90
CA GLU A 165 -108.13 18.10 62.70
C GLU A 165 -108.84 17.11 63.64
N LYS A 166 -108.12 16.15 64.25
CA LYS A 166 -108.68 15.23 65.26
C LYS A 166 -108.72 15.78 66.69
N LYS A 167 -108.47 17.08 66.90
CA LYS A 167 -108.59 17.76 68.20
C LYS A 167 -109.54 18.97 68.23
N VAL A 168 -110.28 19.22 67.15
CA VAL A 168 -111.23 20.36 67.03
C VAL A 168 -112.71 19.91 67.08
N SER A 169 -112.99 18.61 67.28
CA SER A 169 -114.34 18.09 67.55
C SER A 169 -114.79 18.34 69.00
N PHE A 170 -114.86 19.60 69.41
CA PHE A 170 -115.36 20.07 70.70
C PHE A 170 -116.12 21.38 70.49
N LEU A 171 -117.22 21.61 71.24
CA LEU A 171 -118.34 22.51 70.89
C LEU A 171 -119.21 21.94 69.73
N GLY A 172 -120.52 21.75 69.83
CA GLY A 172 -121.42 21.80 70.99
C GLY A 172 -122.35 23.02 71.05
N SER A 173 -123.64 22.76 71.34
CA SER A 173 -124.70 23.71 71.75
C SER A 173 -125.37 24.63 70.70
N GLN A 174 -126.66 25.09 70.79
CA GLN A 174 -127.82 24.69 71.64
C GLN A 174 -129.14 25.51 71.40
N ARG A 175 -130.30 24.84 71.20
CA ARG A 175 -131.73 25.25 71.54
C ARG A 175 -132.38 26.48 70.83
N THR A 176 -133.71 26.77 70.82
CA THR A 176 -135.04 26.17 71.24
C THR A 176 -136.19 26.83 70.41
N VAL A 177 -137.54 26.71 70.59
CA VAL A 177 -138.46 26.26 71.69
C VAL A 177 -139.83 25.77 71.15
N GLY A 178 -140.49 24.85 71.87
CA GLY A 178 -141.98 24.73 71.99
C GLY A 178 -142.81 24.18 70.81
N GLU A 179 -144.14 23.97 70.92
CA GLU A 179 -145.03 23.85 72.11
C GLU A 179 -146.43 23.27 71.73
N GLY A 180 -147.23 22.78 72.70
CA GLY A 180 -148.68 22.49 72.56
C GLY A 180 -149.13 21.00 72.52
N ALA A 181 -150.23 20.64 73.21
CA ALA A 181 -150.83 19.28 73.36
C ALA A 181 -152.27 19.38 73.98
N PRO A 182 -152.95 18.36 74.59
CA PRO A 182 -152.87 16.87 74.53
C PRO A 182 -154.25 16.09 74.53
N GLY A 183 -154.21 14.74 74.41
CA GLY A 183 -155.22 13.76 74.94
C GLY A 183 -156.48 13.46 74.10
N LEU A 184 -157.31 12.42 74.34
CA LEU A 184 -157.32 11.20 75.22
C LEU A 184 -158.56 10.33 74.77
N ASP A 185 -158.89 9.07 75.12
CA ASP A 185 -158.34 8.00 75.98
C ASP A 185 -158.99 6.59 75.68
N SER A 186 -158.41 5.51 76.26
CA SER A 186 -159.08 4.30 76.81
C SER A 186 -159.60 3.08 75.99
N LEU A 187 -159.68 1.99 76.77
CA LEU A 187 -160.41 0.71 76.70
C LEU A 187 -159.83 -0.54 75.99
N SER A 188 -159.85 -1.64 76.76
CA SER A 188 -159.31 -2.95 76.49
C SER A 188 -160.42 -4.01 76.54
N HIS A 189 -160.39 -4.96 75.61
CA HIS A 189 -160.92 -6.32 75.73
C HIS A 189 -162.44 -6.47 75.98
N ASP A 190 -163.18 -6.73 74.89
CA ASP A 190 -164.39 -7.56 74.92
C ASP A 190 -164.24 -8.64 73.84
N LEU A 191 -164.21 -9.91 74.25
CA LEU A 191 -164.10 -11.08 73.37
C LEU A 191 -165.16 -12.11 73.78
N ASP A 192 -166.03 -12.44 72.83
CA ASP A 192 -167.05 -13.50 72.84
C ASP A 192 -168.31 -13.35 73.75
N VAL A 193 -169.45 -13.75 73.15
CA VAL A 193 -170.77 -14.10 73.73
C VAL A 193 -171.70 -12.99 74.27
N VAL A 194 -172.69 -12.60 73.44
CA VAL A 194 -174.12 -12.57 73.83
C VAL A 194 -174.96 -13.13 72.67
N LYS A 195 -176.03 -13.90 72.96
CA LYS A 195 -176.89 -14.52 71.95
C LYS A 195 -178.28 -14.84 72.52
N TYR A 196 -179.31 -14.74 71.66
CA TYR A 196 -180.63 -15.37 71.75
C TYR A 196 -181.77 -14.67 72.54
N ASP A 197 -183.02 -15.07 72.19
CA ASP A 197 -184.36 -14.67 72.70
C ASP A 197 -184.76 -13.17 72.62
N LEU A 198 -185.84 -12.72 71.95
CA LEU A 198 -186.98 -13.37 71.26
C LEU A 198 -187.99 -14.09 72.19
N GLY A 199 -189.28 -13.70 72.19
CA GLY A 199 -190.28 -14.40 73.02
C GLY A 199 -191.75 -14.04 72.81
N GLU A 200 -192.17 -12.81 73.13
CA GLU A 200 -193.59 -12.56 73.41
C GLU A 200 -194.12 -11.19 72.93
N MET A 201 -194.98 -11.20 71.90
CA MET A 201 -196.04 -10.21 71.62
C MET A 201 -196.83 -10.65 70.39
N LYS A 202 -197.92 -11.40 70.59
CA LYS A 202 -198.55 -12.21 69.54
C LYS A 202 -200.08 -12.07 69.54
N ASP A 203 -200.68 -12.41 68.40
CA ASP A 203 -202.11 -12.69 68.18
C ASP A 203 -203.13 -11.55 68.37
N LEU A 204 -202.90 -10.50 69.20
CA LEU A 204 -203.75 -9.28 69.19
C LEU A 204 -203.70 -8.52 67.85
N LEU A 205 -202.69 -8.79 67.02
CA LEU A 205 -202.52 -8.18 65.70
C LEU A 205 -203.53 -8.67 64.64
N LYS A 206 -204.31 -9.73 64.91
CA LYS A 206 -204.99 -10.52 63.86
C LYS A 206 -206.18 -9.88 63.15
N SER A 207 -206.86 -8.91 63.75
CA SER A 207 -207.93 -8.16 63.04
C SER A 207 -207.36 -6.97 62.27
N ALA A 208 -206.46 -6.19 62.90
CA ALA A 208 -205.74 -5.09 62.26
C ALA A 208 -204.78 -5.55 61.13
N GLN A 209 -204.44 -6.83 61.06
CA GLN A 209 -203.64 -7.43 59.98
C GLN A 209 -204.26 -7.25 58.59
N GLY A 210 -205.59 -7.13 58.47
CA GLY A 210 -206.29 -6.94 57.19
C GLY A 210 -205.84 -5.66 56.48
N ASP A 211 -206.35 -4.51 56.93
CA ASP A 211 -206.18 -3.22 56.24
C ASP A 211 -204.71 -2.77 56.24
N THR A 212 -203.96 -3.08 57.30
CA THR A 212 -202.50 -2.82 57.38
C THR A 212 -201.74 -3.52 56.24
N SER A 213 -202.18 -4.71 55.80
CA SER A 213 -201.52 -5.48 54.72
C SER A 213 -201.86 -5.00 53.30
N HIS A 214 -202.85 -4.12 53.14
CA HIS A 214 -203.08 -3.39 51.89
C HIS A 214 -202.13 -2.18 51.82
N VAL A 215 -202.16 -1.31 52.83
CA VAL A 215 -201.34 -0.08 52.87
C VAL A 215 -199.84 -0.41 52.80
N LYS A 216 -199.37 -1.43 53.54
CA LYS A 216 -197.95 -1.83 53.48
C LYS A 216 -197.48 -2.24 52.08
N ARG A 217 -198.34 -2.78 51.21
CA ARG A 217 -197.95 -3.14 49.83
C ARG A 217 -197.81 -1.95 48.90
N ILE A 218 -198.50 -0.83 49.19
CA ILE A 218 -198.34 0.43 48.46
C ILE A 218 -197.05 1.12 48.93
N VAL A 219 -196.82 1.19 50.25
CA VAL A 219 -195.59 1.79 50.80
C VAL A 219 -194.34 1.03 50.34
N LEU A 220 -194.32 -0.31 50.42
CA LEU A 220 -193.22 -1.16 49.93
C LEU A 220 -193.06 -1.19 48.40
N ALA A 221 -193.97 -0.57 47.64
CA ALA A 221 -193.77 -0.28 46.22
C ALA A 221 -193.05 1.07 46.06
N CYS A 222 -193.56 2.13 46.67
CA CYS A 222 -192.95 3.46 46.62
C CYS A 222 -191.54 3.51 47.23
N GLU A 223 -191.26 2.73 48.28
CA GLU A 223 -189.90 2.59 48.84
C GLU A 223 -188.94 1.97 47.81
N ARG A 224 -189.38 0.97 47.04
CA ARG A 224 -188.58 0.33 45.99
C ARG A 224 -188.41 1.20 44.75
N ASP A 225 -189.46 1.91 44.33
CA ASP A 225 -189.37 2.90 43.25
C ASP A 225 -188.33 4.00 43.59
N MET A 226 -188.15 4.32 44.88
CA MET A 226 -187.16 5.27 45.37
C MET A 226 -185.74 4.67 45.44
N GLU A 227 -185.60 3.38 45.77
CA GLU A 227 -184.34 2.63 45.65
C GLU A 227 -183.88 2.56 44.18
N ASP A 228 -184.78 2.18 43.26
CA ASP A 228 -184.51 2.10 41.82
C ASP A 228 -184.15 3.47 41.22
N PHE A 229 -184.81 4.56 41.64
CA PHE A 229 -184.45 5.92 41.22
C PHE A 229 -183.06 6.35 41.73
N THR A 230 -182.69 5.94 42.95
CA THR A 230 -181.37 6.20 43.52
C THR A 230 -180.29 5.46 42.74
N ALA A 231 -180.49 4.16 42.47
CA ALA A 231 -179.57 3.36 41.66
C ALA A 231 -179.40 3.90 40.23
N ALA A 232 -180.47 4.41 39.60
CA ALA A 232 -180.39 5.05 38.30
C ALA A 232 -179.57 6.36 38.33
N MET A 233 -179.68 7.16 39.39
CA MET A 233 -178.93 8.40 39.55
C MET A 233 -177.44 8.15 39.85
N ASP A 234 -177.12 7.12 40.64
CA ASP A 234 -175.73 6.69 40.86
C ASP A 234 -175.09 6.16 39.58
N ALA A 235 -175.82 5.41 38.75
CA ALA A 235 -175.33 4.98 37.43
C ALA A 235 -175.00 6.17 36.51
N VAL A 236 -175.85 7.20 36.49
CA VAL A 236 -175.59 8.44 35.74
C VAL A 236 -174.35 9.18 36.27
N ASN A 237 -174.13 9.22 37.59
CA ASN A 237 -172.92 9.81 38.17
C ASN A 237 -171.65 9.06 37.74
N VAL A 238 -171.67 7.72 37.71
CA VAL A 238 -170.56 6.88 37.24
C VAL A 238 -170.24 7.14 35.77
N ASP A 239 -171.25 7.18 34.89
CA ASP A 239 -171.06 7.53 33.47
C ASP A 239 -170.45 8.93 33.29
N LEU A 240 -170.81 9.90 34.16
CA LEU A 240 -170.34 11.27 34.11
C LEU A 240 -168.86 11.38 34.51
N ASP A 241 -168.44 10.68 35.57
CA ASP A 241 -167.03 10.62 35.97
C ASP A 241 -166.20 9.76 35.01
N GLU A 242 -166.75 8.72 34.37
CA GLU A 242 -166.03 7.99 33.32
C GLU A 242 -165.83 8.84 32.06
N MET A 243 -166.84 9.63 31.65
CA MET A 243 -166.68 10.65 30.61
C MET A 243 -165.61 11.68 30.98
N ARG A 244 -165.56 12.10 32.25
CA ARG A 244 -164.53 13.03 32.76
C ARG A 244 -163.14 12.44 32.63
N ALA A 245 -162.93 11.20 33.08
CA ALA A 245 -161.67 10.48 32.94
C ALA A 245 -161.27 10.28 31.46
N ARG A 246 -162.22 10.04 30.55
CA ARG A 246 -161.98 9.98 29.11
C ARG A 246 -161.57 11.35 28.53
N VAL A 247 -162.15 12.45 29.00
CA VAL A 247 -161.76 13.82 28.62
C VAL A 247 -160.36 14.17 29.13
N ASP A 248 -160.04 13.88 30.39
CA ASP A 248 -158.72 14.14 30.97
C ASP A 248 -157.62 13.29 30.29
N SER A 249 -157.91 12.03 29.97
CA SER A 249 -157.04 11.17 29.15
C SER A 249 -156.82 11.77 27.76
N THR A 250 -157.88 12.25 27.09
CA THR A 250 -157.80 12.92 25.79
C THR A 250 -156.95 14.20 25.86
N HIS A 251 -157.12 15.00 26.91
CA HIS A 251 -156.31 16.20 27.15
C HIS A 251 -154.83 15.84 27.37
N SER A 252 -154.54 14.79 28.15
CA SER A 252 -153.18 14.28 28.38
C SER A 252 -152.51 13.83 27.08
N ILE A 253 -153.24 13.14 26.19
CA ILE A 253 -152.79 12.74 24.85
C ILE A 253 -152.49 13.96 23.97
N ILE A 254 -153.34 14.99 23.99
CA ILE A 254 -153.11 16.23 23.21
C ILE A 254 -151.87 16.98 23.73
N THR A 255 -151.74 17.16 25.05
CA THR A 255 -150.61 17.87 25.68
C THR A 255 -149.29 17.13 25.46
N SER A 256 -149.29 15.79 25.52
CA SER A 256 -148.10 14.98 25.22
C SER A 256 -147.75 14.98 23.73
N ARG A 257 -148.74 14.94 22.83
CA ARG A 257 -148.52 15.12 21.38
C ARG A 257 -147.86 16.47 21.08
N GLN A 258 -148.37 17.57 21.61
CA GLN A 258 -147.79 18.91 21.41
C GLN A 258 -146.34 18.98 21.89
N ARG A 259 -146.01 18.30 22.99
CA ARG A 259 -144.62 18.18 23.47
C ARG A 259 -143.75 17.41 22.48
N VAL A 260 -144.22 16.27 21.96
CA VAL A 260 -143.47 15.47 20.97
C VAL A 260 -143.28 16.24 19.66
N GLU A 261 -144.30 16.94 19.17
CA GLU A 261 -144.19 17.79 17.97
C GLU A 261 -143.18 18.93 18.16
N ALA A 262 -143.12 19.53 19.36
CA ALA A 262 -142.10 20.52 19.71
C ALA A 262 -140.69 19.91 19.79
N THR A 263 -140.52 18.74 20.43
CA THR A 263 -139.23 18.03 20.49
C THR A 263 -138.72 17.67 19.10
N VAL A 264 -139.55 17.06 18.26
CA VAL A 264 -139.17 16.67 16.88
C VAL A 264 -138.86 17.91 16.03
N THR A 265 -139.57 19.02 16.22
CA THR A 265 -139.26 20.29 15.54
C THR A 265 -137.90 20.86 15.98
N ALA A 266 -137.55 20.73 17.26
CA ALA A 266 -136.23 21.11 17.77
C ALA A 266 -135.12 20.19 17.23
N GLU A 267 -135.31 18.86 17.26
CA GLU A 267 -134.35 17.88 16.74
C GLU A 267 -134.10 18.08 15.23
N ILE A 268 -135.14 18.30 14.42
CA ILE A 268 -135.01 18.63 12.99
C ILE A 268 -134.26 19.96 12.78
N SER A 269 -134.39 20.91 13.72
CA SER A 269 -133.66 22.18 13.66
C SER A 269 -132.18 22.00 14.02
N THR A 270 -131.86 21.20 15.03
CA THR A 270 -130.48 20.83 15.37
C THR A 270 -129.82 20.08 14.22
N MET A 271 -130.47 19.03 13.67
CA MET A 271 -129.95 18.29 12.52
C MET A 271 -129.72 19.16 11.27
N ARG A 272 -130.46 20.27 11.12
CA ARG A 272 -130.23 21.26 10.06
C ARG A 272 -129.02 22.15 10.33
N LEU A 273 -128.74 22.48 11.59
CA LEU A 273 -127.52 23.18 11.99
C LEU A 273 -126.31 22.26 11.84
N ASP A 274 -126.36 21.04 12.38
CA ASP A 274 -125.30 20.03 12.24
C ASP A 274 -124.94 19.78 10.76
N MET A 275 -125.96 19.73 9.88
CA MET A 275 -125.77 19.60 8.43
C MET A 275 -125.20 20.87 7.77
N GLY A 276 -125.52 22.05 8.28
CA GLY A 276 -124.91 23.32 7.86
C GLY A 276 -123.44 23.39 8.22
N ASP A 277 -123.11 23.10 9.49
CA ASP A 277 -121.76 23.08 10.03
C ASP A 277 -120.89 22.04 9.28
N MET A 278 -121.43 20.85 8.97
CA MET A 278 -120.74 19.87 8.12
C MET A 278 -120.52 20.36 6.68
N GLN A 279 -121.46 21.12 6.09
CA GLN A 279 -121.27 21.72 4.76
C GLN A 279 -120.26 22.87 4.77
N GLU A 280 -120.13 23.60 5.86
CA GLU A 280 -119.10 24.64 6.02
C GLU A 280 -117.71 24.04 6.27
N ALA A 281 -117.63 22.99 7.11
CA ALA A 281 -116.41 22.22 7.31
C ALA A 281 -115.90 21.55 6.02
N LEU A 282 -116.80 21.04 5.17
CA LEU A 282 -116.43 20.50 3.85
C LEU A 282 -115.88 21.59 2.91
N LYS A 283 -116.48 22.79 2.86
CA LYS A 283 -115.93 23.92 2.08
C LYS A 283 -114.56 24.35 2.59
N ALA A 284 -114.35 24.37 3.91
CA ALA A 284 -113.06 24.69 4.51
C ALA A 284 -112.00 23.60 4.18
N HIS A 285 -112.40 22.33 4.13
CA HIS A 285 -111.54 21.24 3.68
C HIS A 285 -111.19 21.36 2.19
N ASP A 286 -112.16 21.68 1.33
CA ASP A 286 -111.92 21.85 -0.11
C ASP A 286 -110.99 23.02 -0.40
N ALA A 287 -111.16 24.16 0.30
CA ALA A 287 -110.23 25.29 0.24
C ALA A 287 -108.82 24.93 0.74
N TRP A 288 -108.72 24.17 1.84
CA TRP A 288 -107.43 23.67 2.33
C TRP A 288 -106.77 22.69 1.35
N MET A 289 -107.54 21.87 0.64
CA MET A 289 -107.03 21.00 -0.43
C MET A 289 -106.53 21.80 -1.63
N GLU A 290 -107.16 22.95 -1.95
CA GLU A 290 -106.69 23.88 -2.98
C GLU A 290 -105.36 24.56 -2.56
N ASP A 291 -105.27 25.07 -1.33
CA ASP A 291 -104.03 25.61 -0.74
C ASP A 291 -102.89 24.58 -0.75
N VAL A 292 -103.17 23.33 -0.36
CA VAL A 292 -102.20 22.22 -0.36
C VAL A 292 -101.76 21.87 -1.79
N SER A 293 -102.70 21.88 -2.74
CA SER A 293 -102.41 21.66 -4.17
C SER A 293 -101.51 22.75 -4.72
N GLN A 294 -101.81 24.03 -4.45
CA GLN A 294 -100.97 25.16 -4.86
C GLN A 294 -99.58 25.09 -4.20
N SER A 295 -99.50 24.83 -2.89
CA SER A 295 -98.21 24.72 -2.20
C SER A 295 -97.37 23.53 -2.71
N LEU A 296 -98.01 22.47 -3.20
CA LEU A 296 -97.31 21.33 -3.83
C LEU A 296 -96.84 21.68 -5.25
N GLN A 297 -97.65 22.42 -6.02
CA GLN A 297 -97.30 22.93 -7.35
C GLN A 297 -96.09 23.88 -7.28
N GLU A 298 -96.11 24.88 -6.38
CA GLU A 298 -94.97 25.78 -6.15
C GLU A 298 -93.71 25.02 -5.69
N CYS A 299 -93.87 23.96 -4.90
CA CYS A 299 -92.77 23.11 -4.48
C CYS A 299 -92.19 22.33 -5.68
N HIS A 300 -93.04 21.84 -6.58
CA HIS A 300 -92.61 21.16 -7.80
C HIS A 300 -91.87 22.11 -8.76
N GLU A 301 -92.37 23.33 -8.95
CA GLU A 301 -91.73 24.37 -9.78
C GLU A 301 -90.36 24.79 -9.21
N ARG A 302 -90.26 24.98 -7.88
CA ARG A 302 -88.97 25.22 -7.21
C ARG A 302 -88.00 24.04 -7.34
N CYS A 303 -88.50 22.80 -7.31
CA CYS A 303 -87.68 21.60 -7.57
C CYS A 303 -87.19 21.52 -9.02
N GLN A 304 -88.01 21.94 -10.01
CA GLN A 304 -87.57 22.04 -11.40
C GLN A 304 -86.48 23.10 -11.56
N GLN A 305 -86.69 24.32 -11.05
CA GLN A 305 -85.68 25.40 -11.13
C GLN A 305 -84.35 24.98 -10.49
N LEU A 306 -84.37 24.38 -9.28
CA LEU A 306 -83.16 23.86 -8.64
C LEU A 306 -82.45 22.80 -9.48
N SER A 307 -83.19 21.98 -10.24
CA SER A 307 -82.60 21.00 -11.15
C SER A 307 -81.98 21.63 -12.40
N GLU A 308 -82.48 22.78 -12.87
CA GLU A 308 -81.87 23.56 -13.94
C GLU A 308 -80.62 24.29 -13.44
N ASP A 309 -80.68 24.95 -12.29
CA ASP A 309 -79.56 25.65 -11.64
C ASP A 309 -78.38 24.70 -11.38
N ILE A 310 -78.66 23.48 -10.90
CA ILE A 310 -77.65 22.42 -10.71
C ILE A 310 -77.02 22.02 -12.04
N MET A 311 -77.81 21.93 -13.12
CA MET A 311 -77.33 21.55 -14.44
C MET A 311 -76.46 22.64 -15.06
N GLU A 312 -76.84 23.92 -14.95
CA GLU A 312 -76.01 25.04 -15.39
C GLU A 312 -74.69 25.08 -14.60
N HIS A 313 -74.75 24.97 -13.27
CA HIS A 313 -73.54 24.98 -12.44
C HIS A 313 -72.62 23.79 -12.77
N ALA A 314 -73.16 22.61 -13.07
CA ALA A 314 -72.38 21.46 -13.52
C ALA A 314 -71.68 21.72 -14.87
N GLN A 315 -72.41 22.22 -15.88
CA GLN A 315 -71.84 22.58 -17.18
C GLN A 315 -70.78 23.68 -17.06
N GLN A 316 -71.05 24.72 -16.27
CA GLN A 316 -70.12 25.83 -16.03
C GLN A 316 -68.88 25.39 -15.24
N THR A 317 -68.99 24.34 -14.41
CA THR A 317 -67.84 23.71 -13.72
C THR A 317 -67.02 22.84 -14.67
N GLN A 318 -67.66 22.08 -15.55
CA GLN A 318 -66.97 21.29 -16.58
C GLN A 318 -66.17 22.20 -17.53
N ALA A 319 -66.79 23.26 -18.06
CA ALA A 319 -66.11 24.22 -18.92
C ALA A 319 -64.91 24.92 -18.22
N LYS A 320 -64.98 25.15 -16.90
CA LYS A 320 -63.86 25.67 -16.09
C LYS A 320 -62.76 24.64 -15.81
N LEU A 321 -63.06 23.35 -15.89
CA LEU A 321 -62.07 22.27 -15.85
C LEU A 321 -61.39 22.17 -17.22
N ASP A 322 -62.16 22.02 -18.30
CA ASP A 322 -61.67 21.88 -19.67
C ASP A 322 -60.77 23.06 -20.06
N ALA A 323 -61.13 24.29 -19.69
CA ALA A 323 -60.33 25.50 -19.93
C ALA A 323 -59.12 25.68 -18.99
N LYS A 324 -58.94 24.83 -17.97
CA LYS A 324 -57.78 24.82 -17.07
C LYS A 324 -56.81 23.68 -17.35
N THR A 325 -57.32 22.53 -17.79
CA THR A 325 -56.48 21.44 -18.30
C THR A 325 -56.25 21.63 -19.79
N ASP A 326 -55.27 22.48 -20.14
CA ASP A 326 -54.75 22.54 -21.50
C ASP A 326 -53.98 21.25 -21.83
N ILE A 327 -54.74 20.23 -22.21
CA ILE A 327 -54.24 18.92 -22.62
C ILE A 327 -53.37 19.04 -23.88
N THR A 328 -53.61 20.04 -24.73
CA THR A 328 -52.78 20.29 -25.92
C THR A 328 -51.39 20.76 -25.51
N SER A 329 -51.28 21.83 -24.72
CA SER A 329 -49.99 22.31 -24.22
C SER A 329 -49.23 21.28 -23.38
N TRP A 330 -49.94 20.38 -22.66
CA TRP A 330 -49.29 19.30 -21.92
C TRP A 330 -48.77 18.17 -22.83
N ASN A 331 -49.53 17.81 -23.88
CA ASN A 331 -49.09 16.84 -24.89
C ASN A 331 -47.90 17.39 -25.69
N ASP A 332 -47.97 18.63 -26.17
CA ASP A 332 -46.89 19.29 -26.93
C ASP A 332 -45.58 19.30 -26.12
N MET A 333 -45.65 19.62 -24.81
CA MET A 333 -44.48 19.60 -23.94
C MET A 333 -43.96 18.18 -23.65
N ASN A 334 -44.83 17.15 -23.67
CA ASN A 334 -44.40 15.75 -23.59
C ASN A 334 -43.70 15.29 -24.88
N ASP A 335 -44.21 15.66 -26.06
CA ASP A 335 -43.60 15.34 -27.35
C ASP A 335 -42.21 16.00 -27.47
N ASP A 336 -42.04 17.25 -27.00
CA ASP A 336 -40.74 17.92 -26.89
C ASP A 336 -39.77 17.20 -25.91
N ILE A 337 -40.30 16.67 -24.80
CA ILE A 337 -39.52 15.85 -23.86
C ILE A 337 -39.09 14.53 -24.50
N ASP A 338 -39.98 13.83 -25.21
CA ASP A 338 -39.65 12.57 -25.88
C ASP A 338 -38.69 12.76 -27.06
N ALA A 339 -38.81 13.86 -27.80
CA ALA A 339 -37.83 14.27 -28.82
C ALA A 339 -36.45 14.57 -28.19
N SER A 340 -36.42 15.21 -27.01
CA SER A 340 -35.20 15.47 -26.25
C SER A 340 -34.56 14.17 -25.72
N VAL A 341 -35.37 13.29 -25.12
CA VAL A 341 -34.95 11.96 -24.64
C VAL A 341 -34.41 11.09 -25.77
N LYS A 342 -35.04 11.12 -26.94
CA LYS A 342 -34.56 10.46 -28.15
C LYS A 342 -33.20 11.02 -28.60
N THR A 343 -33.05 12.34 -28.65
CA THR A 343 -31.78 12.99 -29.01
C THR A 343 -30.64 12.57 -28.08
N VAL A 344 -30.88 12.55 -26.76
CA VAL A 344 -29.90 12.07 -25.76
C VAL A 344 -29.58 10.58 -25.93
N ARG A 345 -30.58 9.74 -26.25
CA ARG A 345 -30.41 8.31 -26.51
C ARG A 345 -29.54 8.06 -27.76
N ASP A 346 -29.75 8.84 -28.81
CA ASP A 346 -29.00 8.74 -30.07
C ASP A 346 -27.54 9.23 -29.87
N MET A 347 -27.33 10.33 -29.12
CA MET A 347 -26.01 10.79 -28.70
C MET A 347 -25.26 9.74 -27.85
N ALA A 348 -25.91 9.14 -26.84
CA ALA A 348 -25.31 8.10 -26.02
C ALA A 348 -24.94 6.85 -26.84
N SER A 349 -25.74 6.52 -27.86
CA SER A 349 -25.48 5.41 -28.79
C SER A 349 -24.28 5.71 -29.71
N ALA A 350 -24.17 6.94 -30.23
CA ALA A 350 -23.03 7.39 -31.01
C ALA A 350 -21.72 7.36 -30.20
N LEU A 351 -21.74 7.91 -28.97
CA LEU A 351 -20.60 7.88 -28.05
C LEU A 351 -20.17 6.45 -27.71
N ARG A 352 -21.13 5.53 -27.51
CA ARG A 352 -20.82 4.10 -27.28
C ARG A 352 -20.10 3.47 -28.47
N LEU A 353 -20.58 3.71 -29.70
CA LEU A 353 -19.94 3.22 -30.92
C LEU A 353 -18.54 3.82 -31.12
N GLU A 354 -18.34 5.09 -30.77
CA GLU A 354 -17.01 5.72 -30.80
C GLU A 354 -16.06 5.09 -29.77
N VAL A 355 -16.51 4.88 -28.53
CA VAL A 355 -15.73 4.20 -27.48
C VAL A 355 -15.37 2.77 -27.89
N ASP A 356 -16.31 2.00 -28.44
CA ASP A 356 -16.06 0.64 -28.95
C ASP A 356 -15.11 0.64 -30.18
N SER A 357 -15.06 1.72 -30.96
CA SER A 357 -14.09 1.89 -32.07
C SER A 357 -12.70 2.27 -31.56
N ARG A 358 -12.61 3.25 -30.64
CA ARG A 358 -11.35 3.66 -29.98
C ARG A 358 -10.73 2.48 -29.24
N ARG A 359 -11.54 1.69 -28.53
CA ARG A 359 -11.11 0.47 -27.84
C ARG A 359 -10.49 -0.53 -28.82
N ARG A 360 -11.14 -0.83 -29.96
CA ARG A 360 -10.59 -1.74 -30.97
C ARG A 360 -9.22 -1.30 -31.48
N LYS A 361 -9.02 0.00 -31.74
CA LYS A 361 -7.71 0.55 -32.12
C LYS A 361 -6.63 0.38 -31.03
N VAL A 362 -7.01 0.45 -29.75
CA VAL A 362 -6.10 0.17 -28.63
C VAL A 362 -5.80 -1.33 -28.52
N ASP A 363 -6.82 -2.19 -28.65
CA ASP A 363 -6.66 -3.66 -28.67
C ASP A 363 -5.76 -4.10 -29.85
N GLU A 364 -5.90 -3.47 -31.03
CA GLU A 364 -5.05 -3.65 -32.23
C GLU A 364 -3.59 -3.19 -31.99
N ALA A 365 -3.39 -1.98 -31.44
CA ALA A 365 -2.06 -1.45 -31.14
C ALA A 365 -1.32 -2.27 -30.06
N LEU A 366 -2.04 -2.74 -29.03
CA LEU A 366 -1.51 -3.67 -28.04
C LEU A 366 -1.21 -5.06 -28.63
N GLY A 367 -1.93 -5.46 -29.69
CA GLY A 367 -1.59 -6.63 -30.49
C GLY A 367 -0.22 -6.47 -31.17
N GLY A 368 -0.05 -5.41 -31.96
CA GLY A 368 1.23 -5.12 -32.64
C GLY A 368 2.42 -5.01 -31.70
N LEU A 369 2.26 -4.31 -30.56
CA LEU A 369 3.32 -4.21 -29.55
C LEU A 369 3.70 -5.57 -28.94
N ARG A 370 2.77 -6.52 -28.81
CA ARG A 370 3.08 -7.89 -28.35
C ARG A 370 3.83 -8.69 -29.41
N GLU A 371 3.51 -8.50 -30.68
CA GLU A 371 4.22 -9.13 -31.79
C GLU A 371 5.66 -8.60 -31.92
N ASP A 372 5.87 -7.28 -31.80
CA ASP A 372 7.22 -6.71 -31.83
C ASP A 372 8.04 -7.03 -30.57
N VAL A 373 7.43 -7.09 -29.38
CA VAL A 373 8.11 -7.61 -28.17
C VAL A 373 8.56 -9.05 -28.38
N LYS A 374 7.68 -9.93 -28.88
CA LYS A 374 8.07 -11.32 -29.19
C LYS A 374 9.19 -11.38 -30.22
N ARG A 375 9.12 -10.56 -31.28
CA ARG A 375 10.15 -10.48 -32.33
C ARG A 375 11.50 -9.98 -31.80
N LEU A 376 11.52 -9.19 -30.73
CA LEU A 376 12.76 -8.81 -30.04
C LEU A 376 13.27 -9.95 -29.16
N ASP A 377 12.38 -10.68 -28.48
CA ASP A 377 12.68 -11.90 -27.71
C ASP A 377 13.34 -12.98 -28.61
N ASP A 378 12.67 -13.33 -29.73
CA ASP A 378 13.16 -14.27 -30.76
C ASP A 378 14.56 -13.86 -31.30
N LYS A 379 14.86 -12.55 -31.36
CA LYS A 379 16.17 -12.01 -31.76
C LYS A 379 17.20 -12.11 -30.65
N VAL A 380 16.84 -11.81 -29.40
CA VAL A 380 17.74 -11.88 -28.24
C VAL A 380 18.21 -13.33 -28.06
N ASP A 381 17.30 -14.30 -28.11
CA ASP A 381 17.64 -15.73 -28.07
C ASP A 381 18.58 -16.13 -29.21
N SER A 382 18.32 -15.65 -30.44
CA SER A 382 19.22 -15.89 -31.57
C SER A 382 20.62 -15.28 -31.35
N HIS A 383 20.71 -14.05 -30.82
CA HIS A 383 22.00 -13.43 -30.50
C HIS A 383 22.72 -14.15 -29.35
N VAL A 384 22.01 -14.60 -28.31
CA VAL A 384 22.57 -15.40 -27.21
C VAL A 384 23.13 -16.72 -27.73
N ALA A 385 22.39 -17.44 -28.58
CA ALA A 385 22.85 -18.67 -29.20
C ALA A 385 24.13 -18.44 -30.05
N ASN A 386 24.12 -17.40 -30.91
CA ASN A 386 25.28 -17.05 -31.73
C ASN A 386 26.53 -16.69 -30.88
N ILE A 387 26.35 -15.99 -29.77
CA ILE A 387 27.43 -15.66 -28.82
C ILE A 387 27.96 -16.94 -28.15
N GLN A 388 27.08 -17.86 -27.73
CA GLN A 388 27.48 -19.13 -27.13
C GLN A 388 28.29 -19.99 -28.12
N THR A 389 27.84 -20.14 -29.37
CA THR A 389 28.59 -20.85 -30.41
C THR A 389 29.94 -20.17 -30.67
N SER A 390 29.98 -18.85 -30.87
CA SER A 390 31.24 -18.13 -31.11
C SER A 390 32.23 -18.22 -29.94
N ALA A 391 31.74 -18.27 -28.70
CA ALA A 391 32.57 -18.47 -27.52
C ALA A 391 33.11 -19.91 -27.43
N GLN A 392 32.29 -20.90 -27.77
CA GLN A 392 32.68 -22.31 -27.83
C GLN A 392 33.74 -22.57 -28.93
N ASP A 393 33.53 -22.02 -30.13
CA ASP A 393 34.47 -22.12 -31.25
C ASP A 393 35.82 -21.46 -30.91
N SER A 394 35.79 -20.28 -30.29
CA SER A 394 36.98 -19.57 -29.81
C SER A 394 37.73 -20.39 -28.74
N MET A 395 37.02 -20.93 -27.75
CA MET A 395 37.61 -21.80 -26.72
C MET A 395 38.21 -23.09 -27.32
N GLN A 396 37.56 -23.69 -28.31
CA GLN A 396 38.09 -24.85 -29.03
C GLN A 396 39.38 -24.50 -29.80
N ALA A 397 39.43 -23.35 -30.48
CA ALA A 397 40.63 -22.88 -31.17
C ALA A 397 41.78 -22.54 -30.21
N VAL A 398 41.49 -21.99 -29.02
CA VAL A 398 42.49 -21.77 -27.96
C VAL A 398 43.02 -23.09 -27.42
N ASN A 399 42.15 -24.07 -27.16
CA ASN A 399 42.56 -25.39 -26.69
C ASN A 399 43.43 -26.13 -27.72
N GLN A 400 43.10 -26.05 -29.02
CA GLN A 400 43.93 -26.61 -30.08
C GLN A 400 45.33 -25.97 -30.09
N ARG A 401 45.41 -24.63 -30.08
CA ARG A 401 46.70 -23.91 -30.02
C ARG A 401 47.51 -24.24 -28.76
N LEU A 402 46.84 -24.59 -27.66
CA LEU A 402 47.49 -24.98 -26.41
C LEU A 402 48.07 -26.40 -26.51
N GLU A 403 47.37 -27.38 -27.10
CA GLU A 403 47.94 -28.70 -27.39
C GLU A 403 49.08 -28.64 -28.41
N GLU A 404 48.96 -27.83 -29.46
CA GLU A 404 50.04 -27.55 -30.42
C GLU A 404 51.30 -27.00 -29.71
N ARG A 405 51.14 -26.08 -28.76
CA ARG A 405 52.25 -25.59 -27.94
C ARG A 405 52.78 -26.61 -26.94
N MET A 406 51.94 -27.44 -26.33
CA MET A 406 52.40 -28.54 -25.48
C MET A 406 53.22 -29.56 -26.28
N GLN A 407 52.80 -29.89 -27.51
CA GLN A 407 53.58 -30.77 -28.38
C GLN A 407 54.92 -30.15 -28.76
N HIS A 408 54.96 -28.87 -29.14
CA HIS A 408 56.22 -28.17 -29.41
C HIS A 408 57.17 -28.16 -28.18
N CYS A 409 56.64 -28.06 -26.95
CA CYS A 409 57.45 -28.21 -25.74
C CYS A 409 58.03 -29.64 -25.60
N ARG A 410 57.22 -30.69 -25.83
CA ARG A 410 57.71 -32.09 -25.84
C ARG A 410 58.81 -32.31 -26.89
N ASP A 411 58.66 -31.69 -28.07
CA ASP A 411 59.63 -31.79 -29.17
C ASP A 411 60.94 -31.02 -28.86
N LEU A 412 60.85 -29.88 -28.15
CA LEU A 412 62.00 -29.16 -27.62
C LEU A 412 62.72 -29.95 -26.52
N GLU A 413 62.00 -30.56 -25.57
CA GLU A 413 62.57 -31.43 -24.53
C GLU A 413 63.28 -32.64 -25.16
N ALA A 414 62.65 -33.30 -26.13
CA ALA A 414 63.26 -34.38 -26.91
C ALA A 414 64.50 -33.92 -27.71
N THR A 415 64.58 -32.64 -28.07
CA THR A 415 65.74 -32.04 -28.74
C THR A 415 66.86 -31.71 -27.74
N LEU A 416 66.51 -31.16 -26.57
CA LEU A 416 67.44 -30.89 -25.47
C LEU A 416 68.10 -32.18 -24.97
N ASN A 417 67.34 -33.26 -24.81
CA ASN A 417 67.86 -34.58 -24.43
C ASN A 417 68.84 -35.12 -25.47
N ARG A 418 68.51 -35.03 -26.78
CA ARG A 418 69.44 -35.38 -27.88
C ARG A 418 70.73 -34.55 -27.87
N HIS A 419 70.67 -33.27 -27.47
CA HIS A 419 71.87 -32.46 -27.26
C HIS A 419 72.67 -32.91 -26.02
N ALA A 420 72.02 -33.24 -24.91
CA ALA A 420 72.68 -33.76 -23.71
C ALA A 420 73.42 -35.08 -23.99
N ASP A 421 72.78 -36.02 -24.71
CA ASP A 421 73.40 -37.27 -25.16
C ASP A 421 74.61 -37.02 -26.07
N ALA A 422 74.50 -36.07 -27.01
CA ALA A 422 75.60 -35.69 -27.89
C ALA A 422 76.78 -35.06 -27.12
N HIS A 423 76.50 -34.21 -26.13
CA HIS A 423 77.52 -33.65 -25.24
C HIS A 423 78.20 -34.73 -24.40
N ALA A 424 77.45 -35.66 -23.81
CA ALA A 424 78.01 -36.79 -23.06
C ALA A 424 78.91 -37.69 -23.94
N ASN A 425 78.49 -37.95 -25.18
CA ASN A 425 79.27 -38.68 -26.18
C ASN A 425 80.57 -37.94 -26.57
N MET A 426 80.51 -36.61 -26.70
CA MET A 426 81.68 -35.77 -26.95
C MET A 426 82.66 -35.77 -25.77
N HIS A 427 82.17 -35.65 -24.53
CA HIS A 427 83.01 -35.73 -23.34
C HIS A 427 83.71 -37.09 -23.26
N ALA A 428 82.98 -38.20 -23.37
CA ALA A 428 83.57 -39.54 -23.36
C ALA A 428 84.63 -39.74 -24.47
N LYS A 429 84.47 -39.13 -25.64
CA LYS A 429 85.50 -39.14 -26.71
C LYS A 429 86.73 -38.30 -26.36
N VAL A 430 86.54 -37.13 -25.75
CA VAL A 430 87.64 -36.28 -25.28
C VAL A 430 88.43 -36.98 -24.17
N ASP A 431 87.75 -37.61 -23.23
CA ASP A 431 88.37 -38.37 -22.14
C ASP A 431 89.11 -39.60 -22.69
N ASN A 432 88.52 -40.39 -23.59
CA ASN A 432 89.20 -41.50 -24.27
C ASN A 432 90.46 -41.04 -25.04
N HIS A 433 90.39 -39.92 -25.78
CA HIS A 433 91.55 -39.37 -26.49
C HIS A 433 92.62 -38.84 -25.51
N LYS A 434 92.20 -38.26 -24.37
CA LYS A 434 93.10 -37.84 -23.30
C LYS A 434 93.84 -39.04 -22.72
N GLU A 435 93.13 -40.12 -22.38
CA GLU A 435 93.72 -41.36 -21.86
C GLU A 435 94.66 -42.03 -22.87
N GLU A 436 94.32 -42.03 -24.17
CA GLU A 436 95.22 -42.51 -25.22
C GLU A 436 96.50 -41.66 -25.31
N LEU A 437 96.37 -40.33 -25.28
CA LEU A 437 97.52 -39.41 -25.33
C LEU A 437 98.38 -39.52 -24.07
N GLU A 438 97.78 -39.60 -22.88
CA GLU A 438 98.45 -39.76 -21.59
C GLU A 438 99.22 -41.11 -21.54
N SER A 439 98.61 -42.19 -22.05
CA SER A 439 99.26 -43.50 -22.22
C SER A 439 100.42 -43.45 -23.23
N ARG A 440 100.24 -42.75 -24.36
CA ARG A 440 101.28 -42.61 -25.41
C ARG A 440 102.44 -41.73 -24.96
N ILE A 441 102.18 -40.67 -24.20
CA ILE A 441 103.20 -39.83 -23.56
C ILE A 441 103.99 -40.68 -22.58
N SER A 442 103.33 -41.37 -21.64
CA SER A 442 103.99 -42.24 -20.66
C SER A 442 104.84 -43.34 -21.31
N TYR A 443 104.37 -43.94 -22.42
CA TYR A 443 105.15 -44.91 -23.20
C TYR A 443 106.39 -44.30 -23.85
N VAL A 444 106.26 -43.10 -24.44
CA VAL A 444 107.39 -42.37 -25.05
C VAL A 444 108.39 -41.92 -23.98
N GLU A 445 107.93 -41.39 -22.86
CA GLU A 445 108.78 -41.02 -21.71
C GLU A 445 109.54 -42.22 -21.18
N THR A 446 108.86 -43.35 -20.92
CA THR A 446 109.50 -44.60 -20.47
C THR A 446 110.53 -45.11 -21.50
N THR A 447 110.22 -45.01 -22.80
CA THR A 447 111.13 -45.43 -23.87
C THR A 447 112.36 -44.52 -23.98
N LEU A 448 112.17 -43.20 -23.84
CA LEU A 448 113.25 -42.22 -23.86
C LEU A 448 114.13 -42.32 -22.61
N MET A 449 113.55 -42.45 -21.41
CA MET A 449 114.32 -42.67 -20.18
C MET A 449 115.15 -43.96 -20.27
N LYS A 450 114.57 -45.06 -20.77
CA LYS A 450 115.35 -46.28 -21.00
C LYS A 450 116.45 -46.08 -22.05
N GLN A 451 116.17 -45.39 -23.16
CA GLN A 451 117.18 -45.09 -24.17
C GLN A 451 118.32 -44.23 -23.61
N ASP A 452 118.01 -43.29 -22.71
CA ASP A 452 118.98 -42.47 -21.98
C ASP A 452 119.80 -43.29 -20.99
N GLU A 453 119.18 -44.20 -20.22
CA GLU A 453 119.87 -45.17 -19.36
C GLU A 453 120.81 -46.11 -20.16
N ASP A 454 120.34 -46.68 -21.26
CA ASP A 454 121.14 -47.55 -22.15
C ASP A 454 122.30 -46.78 -22.80
N LEU A 455 122.09 -45.51 -23.20
CA LEU A 455 123.15 -44.64 -23.72
C LEU A 455 124.15 -44.20 -22.64
N HIS A 456 123.69 -43.80 -21.45
CA HIS A 456 124.56 -43.49 -20.32
C HIS A 456 125.41 -44.69 -19.92
N LYS A 457 124.84 -45.89 -19.97
CA LYS A 457 125.57 -47.14 -19.77
C LYS A 457 126.59 -47.40 -20.88
N GLU A 458 126.25 -47.22 -22.16
CA GLU A 458 127.21 -47.37 -23.25
C GLU A 458 128.35 -46.34 -23.15
N VAL A 459 128.05 -45.09 -22.77
CA VAL A 459 129.04 -44.04 -22.52
C VAL A 459 129.94 -44.42 -21.34
N ASN A 460 129.39 -44.95 -20.25
CA ASN A 460 130.18 -45.45 -19.14
C ASN A 460 131.07 -46.64 -19.55
N ASP A 461 130.53 -47.66 -20.24
CA ASP A 461 131.32 -48.80 -20.75
C ASP A 461 132.44 -48.35 -21.71
N ARG A 462 132.20 -47.30 -22.52
CA ARG A 462 133.21 -46.66 -23.38
C ARG A 462 134.26 -45.89 -22.57
N ILE A 463 133.85 -45.14 -21.54
CA ILE A 463 134.78 -44.45 -20.63
C ILE A 463 135.65 -45.47 -19.91
N ASP A 464 135.06 -46.53 -19.34
CA ASP A 464 135.74 -47.66 -18.72
C ASP A 464 136.73 -48.32 -19.70
N GLY A 465 136.32 -48.53 -20.96
CA GLY A 465 137.19 -48.99 -22.03
C GLY A 465 138.36 -48.05 -22.33
N VAL A 466 138.13 -46.75 -22.36
CA VAL A 466 139.13 -45.69 -22.55
C VAL A 466 140.06 -45.59 -21.35
N GLU A 467 139.58 -45.73 -20.11
CA GLU A 467 140.39 -45.74 -18.89
C GLU A 467 141.26 -47.00 -18.82
N ARG A 468 140.72 -48.18 -19.13
CA ARG A 468 141.51 -49.43 -19.26
C ARG A 468 142.57 -49.28 -20.35
N HIS A 469 142.22 -48.70 -21.50
CA HIS A 469 143.15 -48.43 -22.59
C HIS A 469 144.23 -47.40 -22.21
N HIS A 470 143.86 -46.32 -21.53
CA HIS A 470 144.77 -45.29 -21.04
C HIS A 470 145.66 -45.82 -19.90
N SER A 471 145.13 -46.66 -19.01
CA SER A 471 145.91 -47.37 -17.98
C SER A 471 146.93 -48.32 -18.62
N ASN A 472 146.55 -49.04 -19.68
CA ASN A 472 147.44 -49.91 -20.43
C ASN A 472 148.49 -49.12 -21.23
N ILE A 473 148.11 -48.01 -21.88
CA ILE A 473 149.05 -47.07 -22.52
C ILE A 473 149.97 -46.44 -21.49
N SER A 474 149.48 -46.08 -20.29
CA SER A 474 150.29 -45.48 -19.23
C SER A 474 151.28 -46.50 -18.65
N LYS A 475 150.85 -47.74 -18.41
CA LYS A 475 151.76 -48.86 -18.04
C LYS A 475 152.77 -49.16 -19.13
N GLU A 476 152.37 -49.19 -20.39
CA GLU A 476 153.25 -49.43 -21.54
C GLU A 476 154.21 -48.25 -21.80
N THR A 477 153.74 -47.02 -21.56
CA THR A 477 154.56 -45.80 -21.60
C THR A 477 155.52 -45.77 -20.43
N ALA A 478 155.14 -46.21 -19.23
CA ALA A 478 156.02 -46.35 -18.08
C ALA A 478 157.05 -47.48 -18.24
N LYS A 479 156.70 -48.60 -18.92
CA LYS A 479 157.70 -49.58 -19.37
C LYS A 479 158.68 -48.96 -20.36
N ARG A 480 158.16 -48.21 -21.36
CA ARG A 480 158.99 -47.47 -22.33
C ARG A 480 159.81 -46.38 -21.65
N LEU A 481 159.34 -45.78 -20.56
CA LEU A 481 160.04 -44.76 -19.78
C LEU A 481 161.16 -45.39 -18.96
N ASN A 482 160.93 -46.49 -18.25
CA ASN A 482 162.00 -47.26 -17.60
C ASN A 482 163.02 -47.80 -18.62
N ALA A 483 162.57 -48.24 -19.80
CA ALA A 483 163.43 -48.64 -20.92
C ALA A 483 164.06 -47.45 -21.67
N LEU A 484 163.65 -46.21 -21.37
CA LEU A 484 164.26 -44.97 -21.84
C LEU A 484 165.20 -44.40 -20.79
N ASP A 485 164.96 -44.51 -19.49
CA ASP A 485 165.93 -44.14 -18.44
C ASP A 485 167.18 -45.02 -18.53
N LEU A 486 167.01 -46.31 -18.86
CA LEU A 486 168.09 -47.23 -19.23
C LEU A 486 168.78 -46.91 -20.57
N ARG A 487 168.35 -45.88 -21.31
CA ARG A 487 168.78 -45.58 -22.69
C ARG A 487 169.13 -44.10 -22.93
N ILE A 488 168.63 -43.18 -22.09
CA ILE A 488 168.85 -41.73 -22.10
C ILE A 488 170.17 -41.35 -21.39
N ALA A 489 170.87 -42.33 -20.82
CA ALA A 489 172.32 -42.24 -20.64
C ALA A 489 173.11 -42.09 -21.96
N GLY A 490 172.48 -42.25 -23.14
CA GLY A 490 173.13 -42.19 -24.45
C GLY A 490 172.32 -41.49 -25.57
N LEU A 491 172.53 -40.18 -25.68
CA LEU A 491 172.44 -39.36 -26.91
C LEU A 491 171.09 -39.22 -27.69
N GLN A 492 170.58 -37.98 -27.67
CA GLN A 492 170.21 -37.14 -28.83
C GLN A 492 169.34 -37.69 -29.99
N GLY A 493 168.23 -37.00 -30.26
CA GLY A 493 167.93 -36.53 -31.63
C GLY A 493 166.53 -36.81 -32.22
N ALA A 494 166.02 -35.80 -32.95
CA ALA A 494 164.77 -35.75 -33.75
C ALA A 494 163.42 -35.91 -33.00
N SER A 495 162.27 -35.31 -33.39
CA SER A 495 161.84 -34.15 -34.22
C SER A 495 160.62 -34.52 -35.07
N GLY A 496 159.60 -33.64 -35.09
CA GLY A 496 158.37 -33.80 -35.89
C GLY A 496 157.25 -34.60 -35.19
N GLU A 497 155.97 -34.49 -35.58
CA GLU A 497 155.35 -33.56 -36.55
C GLU A 497 153.82 -33.54 -36.38
N SER A 498 153.18 -32.36 -36.42
CA SER A 498 151.83 -32.19 -37.02
C SER A 498 151.46 -30.69 -37.13
N LYS A 499 151.37 -30.17 -38.35
CA LYS A 499 150.68 -28.91 -38.68
C LYS A 499 149.56 -29.22 -39.67
N ARG A 500 148.34 -29.51 -39.20
CA ARG A 500 147.22 -29.84 -40.12
C ARG A 500 145.86 -29.22 -39.78
N ASP A 501 145.63 -28.80 -38.53
CA ASP A 501 144.27 -28.49 -38.05
C ASP A 501 143.85 -27.01 -38.13
N ILE A 502 144.81 -26.09 -38.32
CA ILE A 502 144.56 -24.63 -38.41
C ILE A 502 143.72 -24.23 -39.65
N GLY A 503 143.67 -25.08 -40.68
CA GLY A 503 142.84 -24.84 -41.87
C GLY A 503 141.34 -24.89 -41.57
N LYS A 504 140.86 -26.03 -41.05
CA LYS A 504 139.42 -26.28 -40.84
C LYS A 504 138.76 -25.26 -39.91
N LEU A 505 139.45 -24.87 -38.83
CA LEU A 505 138.98 -23.86 -37.90
C LEU A 505 138.68 -22.51 -38.56
N ARG A 506 139.37 -22.15 -39.66
CA ARG A 506 139.10 -20.90 -40.39
C ARG A 506 137.80 -20.99 -41.19
N ASP A 507 137.53 -22.13 -41.82
CA ASP A 507 136.31 -22.34 -42.62
C ASP A 507 135.06 -22.49 -41.74
N GLU A 508 135.19 -23.15 -40.58
CA GLU A 508 134.12 -23.24 -39.58
C GLU A 508 133.78 -21.86 -38.98
N VAL A 509 134.78 -21.05 -38.62
CA VAL A 509 134.56 -19.66 -38.16
C VAL A 509 133.86 -18.83 -39.23
N ASN A 510 134.30 -18.88 -40.49
CA ASN A 510 133.63 -18.18 -41.60
C ASN A 510 132.16 -18.62 -41.78
N SER A 511 131.90 -19.93 -41.71
CA SER A 511 130.54 -20.50 -41.78
C SER A 511 129.64 -20.03 -40.63
N LEU A 512 130.18 -19.95 -39.41
CA LEU A 512 129.47 -19.44 -38.24
C LEU A 512 129.21 -17.92 -38.35
N THR A 513 130.15 -17.12 -38.84
CA THR A 513 129.95 -15.68 -39.08
C THR A 513 128.82 -15.42 -40.08
N VAL A 514 128.75 -16.17 -41.18
CA VAL A 514 127.66 -16.05 -42.16
C VAL A 514 126.31 -16.45 -41.56
N LYS A 515 126.26 -17.48 -40.72
CA LYS A 515 125.02 -17.89 -40.02
C LYS A 515 124.58 -16.87 -38.97
N SER A 516 125.51 -16.23 -38.26
CA SER A 516 125.18 -15.14 -37.33
C SER A 516 124.52 -13.96 -38.05
N ALA A 517 125.11 -13.52 -39.17
CA ALA A 517 124.58 -12.42 -39.96
C ALA A 517 123.18 -12.69 -40.56
N ALA A 518 122.85 -13.96 -40.85
CA ALA A 518 121.50 -14.36 -41.23
C ALA A 518 120.51 -14.25 -40.05
N HIS A 519 120.94 -14.67 -38.84
CA HIS A 519 120.12 -14.60 -37.63
C HIS A 519 119.78 -13.16 -37.22
N ASP A 520 120.73 -12.23 -37.38
CA ASP A 520 120.50 -10.80 -37.11
C ASP A 520 119.42 -10.19 -38.01
N VAL A 521 119.34 -10.63 -39.28
CA VAL A 521 118.31 -10.19 -40.24
C VAL A 521 116.92 -10.70 -39.85
N ASP A 522 116.79 -11.98 -39.48
CA ASP A 522 115.49 -12.53 -39.05
C ASP A 522 115.03 -11.99 -37.69
N ILE A 523 115.96 -11.69 -36.77
CA ILE A 523 115.66 -10.97 -35.52
C ILE A 523 115.15 -9.55 -35.82
N GLY A 524 115.80 -8.81 -36.71
CA GLY A 524 115.34 -7.49 -37.15
C GLY A 524 113.95 -7.52 -37.77
N LYS A 525 113.69 -8.50 -38.65
CA LYS A 525 112.40 -8.71 -39.31
C LYS A 525 111.29 -9.05 -38.31
N THR A 526 111.57 -9.94 -37.36
CA THR A 526 110.65 -10.29 -36.27
C THR A 526 110.35 -9.09 -35.36
N SER A 527 111.36 -8.23 -35.11
CA SER A 527 111.17 -6.99 -34.33
C SER A 527 110.28 -5.99 -35.06
N ASP A 528 110.43 -5.82 -36.38
CA ASP A 528 109.59 -4.91 -37.16
C ASP A 528 108.16 -5.43 -37.39
N ASP A 529 107.96 -6.75 -37.49
CA ASP A 529 106.62 -7.33 -37.48
C ASP A 529 105.95 -7.23 -36.11
N LEU A 530 106.68 -7.40 -35.00
CA LEU A 530 106.18 -7.09 -33.65
C LEU A 530 105.79 -5.60 -33.53
N ARG A 531 106.58 -4.68 -34.08
CA ARG A 531 106.24 -3.24 -34.17
C ARG A 531 105.08 -2.92 -35.11
N LYS A 532 104.68 -3.81 -36.01
CA LYS A 532 103.42 -3.70 -36.77
C LYS A 532 102.25 -4.17 -35.91
N VAL A 533 102.38 -5.30 -35.23
CA VAL A 533 101.35 -5.83 -34.32
C VAL A 533 101.07 -4.86 -33.17
N GLU A 534 102.08 -4.24 -32.57
CA GLU A 534 101.88 -3.26 -31.50
C GLU A 534 101.18 -1.98 -32.01
N ARG A 535 101.48 -1.53 -33.25
CA ARG A 535 100.76 -0.42 -33.89
C ARG A 535 99.32 -0.78 -34.23
N GLN A 536 99.09 -1.93 -34.85
CA GLN A 536 97.75 -2.45 -35.12
C GLN A 536 96.94 -2.53 -33.82
N ARG A 537 97.53 -3.03 -32.72
CA ARG A 537 96.87 -3.09 -31.41
C ARG A 537 96.57 -1.70 -30.82
N LEU A 538 97.39 -0.70 -31.09
CA LEU A 538 97.11 0.69 -30.69
C LEU A 538 96.01 1.33 -31.55
N GLU A 539 96.02 1.09 -32.87
CA GLU A 539 95.01 1.58 -33.81
C GLU A 539 93.64 0.90 -33.58
N ASP A 540 93.61 -0.42 -33.35
CA ASP A 540 92.40 -1.18 -33.01
C ASP A 540 91.84 -0.75 -31.66
N ASN A 541 92.69 -0.47 -30.66
CA ASN A 541 92.25 0.03 -29.36
C ASN A 541 91.77 1.49 -29.42
N GLN A 542 92.32 2.31 -30.32
CA GLN A 542 91.77 3.64 -30.63
C GLN A 542 90.43 3.55 -31.37
N ARG A 543 90.29 2.65 -32.36
CA ARG A 543 89.01 2.37 -33.04
C ARG A 543 87.95 1.90 -32.06
N HIS A 544 88.26 0.87 -31.27
CA HIS A 544 87.34 0.34 -30.27
C HIS A 544 86.96 1.40 -29.23
N LYS A 545 87.87 2.31 -28.86
CA LYS A 545 87.51 3.48 -28.04
C LYS A 545 86.58 4.45 -28.79
N GLN A 546 86.82 4.77 -30.06
CA GLN A 546 85.94 5.64 -30.85
C GLN A 546 84.55 5.01 -31.06
N ASP A 547 84.48 3.71 -31.31
CA ASP A 547 83.22 2.97 -31.44
C ASP A 547 82.45 2.98 -30.09
N VAL A 548 83.14 2.79 -28.96
CA VAL A 548 82.53 2.85 -27.61
C VAL A 548 82.11 4.27 -27.23
N ASP A 549 82.96 5.28 -27.46
CA ASP A 549 82.62 6.69 -27.22
C ASP A 549 81.42 7.12 -28.10
N GLY A 550 81.36 6.68 -29.36
CA GLY A 550 80.25 6.93 -30.28
C GLY A 550 78.96 6.17 -29.90
N ILE A 551 79.07 4.95 -29.38
CA ILE A 551 77.93 4.24 -28.77
C ILE A 551 77.43 5.00 -27.53
N TYR A 552 78.33 5.59 -26.72
CA TYR A 552 77.92 6.44 -25.60
C TYR A 552 77.20 7.71 -26.07
N GLU A 553 77.71 8.44 -27.07
CA GLU A 553 77.03 9.63 -27.62
C GLU A 553 75.66 9.27 -28.24
N GLU A 554 75.57 8.19 -29.03
CA GLU A 554 74.31 7.78 -29.66
C GLU A 554 73.29 7.28 -28.62
N LEU A 555 73.75 6.62 -27.55
CA LEU A 555 72.90 6.22 -26.43
C LEU A 555 72.44 7.43 -25.61
N ASP A 556 73.31 8.41 -25.34
CA ASP A 556 72.94 9.62 -24.60
C ASP A 556 71.87 10.42 -25.38
N GLN A 557 72.10 10.64 -26.68
CA GLN A 557 71.20 11.41 -27.54
C GLN A 557 69.87 10.69 -27.84
N LYS A 558 69.85 9.34 -27.91
CA LYS A 558 68.61 8.56 -28.07
C LYS A 558 67.84 8.35 -26.77
N VAL A 559 68.54 8.19 -25.63
CA VAL A 559 67.92 7.83 -24.34
C VAL A 559 67.55 9.04 -23.50
N TYR A 560 68.38 10.09 -23.44
CA TYR A 560 68.03 11.32 -22.73
C TYR A 560 67.20 12.23 -23.63
N GLU A 561 67.79 12.90 -24.62
CA GLU A 561 67.17 14.01 -25.35
C GLU A 561 65.72 13.69 -25.80
N LYS A 562 65.53 12.59 -26.53
CA LYS A 562 64.24 12.25 -27.13
C LYS A 562 63.18 11.77 -26.13
N ASN A 563 63.57 11.06 -25.07
CA ASN A 563 62.61 10.58 -24.06
C ASN A 563 62.32 11.64 -23.01
N PHE A 564 63.30 12.48 -22.65
CA PHE A 564 63.13 13.53 -21.66
C PHE A 564 62.27 14.66 -22.24
N GLN A 565 62.49 15.07 -23.49
CA GLN A 565 61.62 16.04 -24.18
C GLN A 565 60.17 15.52 -24.34
N SER A 566 60.01 14.22 -24.59
CA SER A 566 58.70 13.54 -24.61
C SER A 566 58.06 13.50 -23.21
N LEU A 567 58.83 13.25 -22.15
CA LEU A 567 58.34 13.23 -20.77
C LEU A 567 57.90 14.62 -20.32
N GLU A 568 58.68 15.67 -20.63
CA GLU A 568 58.36 17.07 -20.35
C GLU A 568 57.06 17.51 -21.03
N ASP A 569 56.90 17.21 -22.33
CA ASP A 569 55.69 17.50 -23.10
C ASP A 569 54.46 16.75 -22.54
N ASN A 570 54.61 15.47 -22.17
CA ASN A 570 53.53 14.69 -21.56
C ASN A 570 53.18 15.17 -20.13
N VAL A 571 54.16 15.57 -19.31
CA VAL A 571 53.93 16.15 -17.98
C VAL A 571 53.24 17.51 -18.10
N THR A 572 53.65 18.35 -19.04
CA THR A 572 53.00 19.65 -19.33
C THR A 572 51.54 19.46 -19.73
N LYS A 573 51.27 18.48 -20.61
CA LYS A 573 49.90 18.10 -21.01
C LYS A 573 49.08 17.55 -19.84
N LEU A 574 49.67 16.73 -18.96
CA LEU A 574 49.00 16.21 -17.77
C LEU A 574 48.65 17.33 -16.78
N THR A 575 49.56 18.28 -16.54
CA THR A 575 49.33 19.45 -15.67
C THR A 575 48.19 20.31 -16.23
N ARG A 576 48.22 20.68 -17.51
CA ARG A 576 47.15 21.45 -18.18
C ARG A 576 45.81 20.70 -18.19
N GLY A 577 45.83 19.38 -18.38
CA GLY A 577 44.63 18.53 -18.28
C GLY A 577 44.05 18.47 -16.87
N THR A 578 44.91 18.44 -15.85
CA THR A 578 44.51 18.41 -14.43
C THR A 578 43.90 19.75 -14.00
N VAL A 579 44.48 20.89 -14.41
CA VAL A 579 43.89 22.23 -14.17
C VAL A 579 42.51 22.33 -14.80
N LYS A 580 42.34 21.92 -16.07
CA LYS A 580 41.03 21.90 -16.74
C LYS A 580 40.04 20.96 -16.07
N LEU A 581 40.47 19.81 -15.56
CA LEU A 581 39.63 18.93 -14.77
C LEU A 581 39.15 19.63 -13.48
N CYS A 582 40.06 20.22 -12.70
CA CYS A 582 39.73 20.93 -11.45
C CYS A 582 38.82 22.16 -11.66
N GLN A 583 38.91 22.83 -12.80
CA GLN A 583 37.94 23.86 -13.23
C GLN A 583 36.56 23.25 -13.50
N VAL A 584 36.48 22.12 -14.22
CA VAL A 584 35.22 21.41 -14.50
C VAL A 584 34.55 20.82 -13.25
N VAL A 585 35.32 20.34 -12.26
CA VAL A 585 34.77 19.90 -10.97
C VAL A 585 34.53 21.07 -9.98
N GLY A 586 34.72 22.32 -10.41
CA GLY A 586 34.43 23.52 -9.59
C GLY A 586 35.34 23.71 -8.37
N VAL A 587 36.51 23.05 -8.33
CA VAL A 587 37.50 23.19 -7.24
C VAL A 587 38.30 24.49 -7.40
N PHE A 588 38.47 24.95 -8.64
CA PHE A 588 38.89 26.31 -8.97
C PHE A 588 37.75 27.06 -9.67
N PRO A 589 37.66 28.39 -9.56
CA PRO A 589 36.79 29.20 -10.42
C PRO A 589 37.23 29.07 -11.88
N GLY A 590 36.57 28.20 -12.64
CA GLY A 590 36.75 28.14 -14.10
C GLY A 590 36.18 29.40 -14.75
N ALA A 591 36.93 30.02 -15.65
CA ALA A 591 36.46 31.17 -16.42
C ALA A 591 35.14 30.84 -17.12
N ARG A 592 34.13 31.71 -16.95
CA ARG A 592 32.81 31.55 -17.58
C ARG A 592 32.89 31.85 -19.06
N MET A 593 33.20 30.83 -19.86
CA MET A 593 33.12 30.94 -21.31
C MET A 593 31.70 31.38 -21.73
N ASN A 594 31.62 32.50 -22.44
CA ASN A 594 30.40 33.24 -22.81
C ASN A 594 29.67 34.01 -21.68
N ASP A 595 30.42 34.68 -20.78
CA ASP A 595 30.03 36.02 -20.31
C ASP A 595 30.90 37.06 -21.04
N GLY A 596 30.30 38.13 -21.56
CA GLY A 596 30.94 39.07 -22.48
C GLY A 596 31.54 40.30 -21.77
N THR A 597 32.31 40.09 -20.71
CA THR A 597 32.78 41.16 -19.81
C THR A 597 34.30 41.09 -19.59
N GLU A 598 34.97 42.25 -19.57
CA GLU A 598 36.44 42.40 -19.73
C GLU A 598 37.28 42.06 -18.48
N GLU A 599 36.77 41.27 -17.52
CA GLU A 599 37.49 40.87 -16.29
C GLU A 599 38.35 39.60 -16.46
N GLU A 600 38.96 39.39 -17.63
CA GLU A 600 39.72 38.17 -17.98
C GLU A 600 41.17 38.18 -17.46
N LEU A 601 41.73 39.35 -17.11
CA LEU A 601 43.18 39.56 -16.93
C LEU A 601 43.81 39.03 -15.63
N ASP A 602 43.09 39.01 -14.50
CA ASP A 602 43.69 38.59 -13.21
C ASP A 602 43.84 37.07 -13.09
N VAL A 603 43.01 36.29 -13.79
CA VAL A 603 43.02 34.80 -13.70
C VAL A 603 44.25 34.21 -14.41
N ASP A 604 44.72 34.83 -15.48
CA ASP A 604 45.92 34.41 -16.20
C ASP A 604 47.19 34.55 -15.34
N VAL A 605 47.24 35.53 -14.43
CA VAL A 605 48.40 35.76 -13.54
C VAL A 605 48.63 34.57 -12.61
N ASP A 606 47.57 34.02 -12.02
CA ASP A 606 47.66 32.83 -11.16
C ASP A 606 47.85 31.53 -11.96
N LEU A 607 47.38 31.46 -13.21
CA LEU A 607 47.73 30.36 -14.11
C LEU A 607 49.24 30.38 -14.46
N LEU A 608 49.81 31.55 -14.74
CA LEU A 608 51.26 31.71 -14.95
C LEU A 608 52.05 31.30 -13.70
N ASN A 609 51.64 31.72 -12.49
CA ASN A 609 52.27 31.31 -11.24
C ASN A 609 52.30 29.77 -11.08
N TRP A 610 51.24 29.07 -11.51
CA TRP A 610 51.21 27.60 -11.50
C TRP A 610 52.03 26.95 -12.60
N GLU A 611 52.10 27.53 -13.80
CA GLU A 611 52.95 27.03 -14.88
C GLU A 611 54.45 27.23 -14.55
N ASP A 612 54.82 28.34 -13.91
CA ASP A 612 56.15 28.58 -13.32
C ASP A 612 56.46 27.59 -12.17
N CYS A 613 55.49 27.29 -11.31
CA CYS A 613 55.66 26.33 -10.22
C CYS A 613 55.84 24.89 -10.76
N ALA A 614 55.16 24.55 -11.85
CA ALA A 614 55.31 23.30 -12.59
C ALA A 614 56.66 23.22 -13.33
N GLN A 615 57.11 24.29 -14.00
CA GLN A 615 58.47 24.37 -14.58
C GLN A 615 59.54 24.24 -13.50
N ASN A 616 59.36 24.86 -12.32
CA ASN A 616 60.22 24.64 -11.16
C ASN A 616 60.16 23.21 -10.61
N LEU A 617 59.10 22.43 -10.90
CA LEU A 617 59.06 21.00 -10.59
C LEU A 617 59.82 20.19 -11.64
N VAL A 618 59.63 20.47 -12.94
CA VAL A 618 60.39 19.85 -14.04
C VAL A 618 61.89 20.09 -13.89
N ALA A 619 62.32 21.34 -13.65
CA ALA A 619 63.71 21.69 -13.39
C ALA A 619 64.27 21.05 -12.12
N ARG A 620 63.45 20.80 -11.08
CA ARG A 620 63.86 20.00 -9.92
C ARG A 620 64.00 18.52 -10.26
N VAL A 621 63.07 17.95 -11.01
CA VAL A 621 63.13 16.55 -11.48
C VAL A 621 64.35 16.34 -12.38
N GLU A 622 64.61 17.23 -13.34
CA GLU A 622 65.81 17.21 -14.17
C GLU A 622 67.09 17.35 -13.32
N LYS A 623 67.14 18.31 -12.38
CA LYS A 623 68.30 18.51 -11.50
C LYS A 623 68.57 17.30 -10.61
N THR A 624 67.54 16.69 -10.02
CA THR A 624 67.66 15.46 -9.22
C THR A 624 67.99 14.25 -10.11
N TRP A 625 67.42 14.15 -11.32
CA TRP A 625 67.71 13.07 -12.26
C TRP A 625 69.15 13.14 -12.76
N ARG A 626 69.62 14.31 -13.22
CA ARG A 626 71.05 14.58 -13.51
C ARG A 626 71.92 14.32 -12.30
N GLN A 627 71.50 14.66 -11.08
CA GLN A 627 72.29 14.38 -9.86
C GLN A 627 72.38 12.87 -9.53
N MET A 628 71.39 12.06 -9.93
CA MET A 628 71.45 10.60 -9.81
C MET A 628 72.20 9.94 -10.98
N SER A 629 71.99 10.38 -12.22
CA SER A 629 72.64 9.80 -13.41
C SER A 629 74.08 10.25 -13.62
N SER A 630 74.45 11.45 -13.17
CA SER A 630 75.83 11.97 -13.20
C SER A 630 76.75 11.30 -12.17
N GLN A 631 76.27 10.32 -11.38
CA GLN A 631 77.17 9.45 -10.64
C GLN A 631 77.94 8.56 -11.64
N LYS A 632 79.18 8.97 -11.97
CA LYS A 632 80.10 8.17 -12.78
C LYS A 632 80.56 6.93 -12.00
N TYR A 633 79.73 5.88 -11.99
CA TYR A 633 80.08 4.56 -11.47
C TYR A 633 81.31 4.04 -12.21
N ARG A 634 82.41 3.80 -11.49
CA ARG A 634 83.68 3.38 -12.13
C ARG A 634 83.63 1.98 -12.76
N SER A 635 82.65 1.17 -12.38
CA SER A 635 82.34 -0.12 -12.98
C SER A 635 80.91 -0.54 -12.64
N ILE A 636 80.41 -1.59 -13.31
CA ILE A 636 79.12 -2.21 -13.00
C ILE A 636 79.07 -2.73 -11.55
N LEU A 637 80.21 -3.15 -10.98
CA LEU A 637 80.30 -3.57 -9.56
C LEU A 637 80.05 -2.42 -8.58
N ASP A 638 80.52 -1.20 -8.87
CA ASP A 638 80.25 -0.01 -8.05
C ASP A 638 78.76 0.38 -8.07
N LEU A 639 78.12 0.26 -9.24
CA LEU A 639 76.67 0.43 -9.39
C LEU A 639 75.87 -0.64 -8.63
N VAL A 640 76.27 -1.92 -8.74
CA VAL A 640 75.60 -3.03 -8.06
C VAL A 640 75.74 -2.92 -6.54
N SER A 641 76.93 -2.57 -6.03
CA SER A 641 77.16 -2.39 -4.58
C SER A 641 76.25 -1.30 -4.02
N LYS A 642 76.27 -0.09 -4.61
CA LYS A 642 75.43 1.03 -4.15
C LYS A 642 73.93 0.76 -4.28
N LYS A 643 73.52 -0.04 -5.29
CA LYS A 643 72.13 -0.48 -5.43
C LYS A 643 71.75 -1.54 -4.38
N ALA A 644 72.67 -2.40 -3.97
CA ALA A 644 72.49 -3.31 -2.83
C ALA A 644 72.34 -2.52 -1.52
N ASP A 645 73.23 -1.55 -1.26
CA ASP A 645 73.15 -0.67 -0.07
C ASP A 645 71.80 0.07 0.00
N HIS A 646 71.34 0.63 -1.12
CA HIS A 646 70.03 1.29 -1.19
C HIS A 646 68.86 0.30 -1.01
N SER A 647 68.99 -0.94 -1.48
CA SER A 647 67.98 -1.99 -1.29
C SER A 647 67.90 -2.43 0.18
N VAL A 648 69.05 -2.58 0.85
CA VAL A 648 69.13 -2.87 2.29
C VAL A 648 68.54 -1.72 3.11
N LEU A 649 68.87 -0.47 2.79
CA LEU A 649 68.26 0.71 3.43
C LEU A 649 66.74 0.72 3.27
N ARG A 650 66.20 0.39 2.09
CA ARG A 650 64.76 0.36 1.86
C ARG A 650 64.07 -0.79 2.58
N LEU A 651 64.71 -1.96 2.70
CA LEU A 651 64.22 -3.06 3.53
C LEU A 651 64.23 -2.71 5.03
N LEU A 652 65.25 -1.99 5.51
CA LEU A 652 65.30 -1.47 6.88
C LEU A 652 64.20 -0.44 7.15
N GLN A 653 63.91 0.46 6.19
CA GLN A 653 62.79 1.41 6.30
C GLN A 653 61.42 0.70 6.36
N ILE A 654 61.20 -0.32 5.51
CA ILE A 654 59.96 -1.13 5.53
C ILE A 654 59.85 -1.92 6.85
N SER A 655 60.96 -2.47 7.35
CA SER A 655 61.03 -3.13 8.66
C SER A 655 60.68 -2.19 9.80
N GLN A 656 61.26 -0.99 9.81
CA GLN A 656 60.95 0.05 10.80
C GLN A 656 59.47 0.46 10.75
N GLN A 657 58.94 0.76 9.56
CA GLN A 657 57.53 1.15 9.40
C GLN A 657 56.56 0.03 9.84
N HIS A 658 56.93 -1.24 9.62
CA HIS A 658 56.17 -2.37 10.15
C HIS A 658 56.22 -2.42 11.69
N ILE A 659 57.40 -2.21 12.31
CA ILE A 659 57.57 -2.18 13.77
C ILE A 659 56.79 -1.01 14.40
N GLU A 660 56.79 0.16 13.78
CA GLU A 660 55.99 1.32 14.20
C GLU A 660 54.47 0.99 14.12
N SER A 661 54.03 0.36 13.04
CA SER A 661 52.64 -0.12 12.90
C SER A 661 52.25 -1.19 13.94
N GLN A 662 53.18 -2.07 14.34
CA GLN A 662 52.98 -3.01 15.45
C GLN A 662 52.87 -2.28 16.79
N LEU A 663 53.75 -1.30 17.04
CA LEU A 663 53.77 -0.51 18.27
C LEU A 663 52.48 0.29 18.47
N ASP A 664 51.93 0.91 17.42
CA ASP A 664 50.68 1.65 17.53
C ASP A 664 49.45 0.75 17.70
N ARG A 665 49.44 -0.48 17.15
CA ARG A 665 48.44 -1.50 17.51
C ARG A 665 48.53 -1.86 18.99
N VAL A 666 49.72 -2.17 19.51
CA VAL A 666 49.92 -2.50 20.93
C VAL A 666 49.59 -1.33 21.86
N ARG A 667 49.84 -0.08 21.45
CA ARG A 667 49.39 1.13 22.17
C ARG A 667 47.87 1.24 22.20
N HIS A 668 47.19 1.01 21.08
CA HIS A 668 45.73 1.05 21.01
C HIS A 668 45.11 -0.03 21.90
N GLU A 669 45.61 -1.27 21.82
CA GLU A 669 45.22 -2.36 22.74
C GLU A 669 45.49 -1.99 24.20
N ARG A 670 46.62 -1.33 24.52
CA ARG A 670 46.92 -0.90 25.89
C ARG A 670 45.90 0.11 26.42
N GLU A 671 45.49 1.11 25.63
CA GLU A 671 44.48 2.07 26.09
C GLU A 671 43.07 1.45 26.13
N LEU A 672 42.74 0.47 25.27
CA LEU A 672 41.52 -0.34 25.42
C LEU A 672 41.52 -1.16 26.72
N TRP A 673 42.64 -1.81 27.05
CA TRP A 673 42.82 -2.52 28.32
C TRP A 673 42.74 -1.58 29.53
N LYS A 674 43.27 -0.36 29.41
CA LYS A 674 43.18 0.68 30.43
C LYS A 674 41.73 1.16 30.61
N GLU A 675 40.98 1.39 29.54
CA GLU A 675 39.53 1.65 29.62
C GLU A 675 38.78 0.50 30.33
N VAL A 676 39.12 -0.75 30.03
CA VAL A 676 38.53 -1.92 30.70
C VAL A 676 38.88 -1.96 32.20
N VAL A 677 40.13 -1.62 32.56
CA VAL A 677 40.57 -1.51 33.97
C VAL A 677 39.87 -0.35 34.68
N ASP A 678 39.74 0.82 34.07
CA ASP A 678 39.07 1.99 34.63
C ASP A 678 37.54 1.74 34.78
N LYS A 679 36.90 1.13 33.78
CA LYS A 679 35.49 0.71 33.88
C LYS A 679 35.29 -0.33 34.99
N ARG A 680 36.28 -1.22 35.21
CA ARG A 680 36.25 -2.21 36.31
C ARG A 680 36.56 -1.60 37.68
N SER A 681 37.36 -0.54 37.76
CA SER A 681 37.62 0.20 39.01
C SER A 681 36.45 1.12 39.42
N GLN A 682 35.59 1.51 38.47
CA GLN A 682 34.38 2.30 38.73
C GLN A 682 33.16 1.48 39.18
N GLN A 683 33.07 0.17 38.88
CA GLN A 683 31.94 -0.66 39.33
C GLN A 683 31.73 -0.68 40.86
N PRO A 684 32.78 -0.79 41.72
CA PRO A 684 32.62 -0.66 43.17
C PRO A 684 32.04 0.70 43.62
N LEU A 685 32.33 1.78 42.90
CA LEU A 685 31.86 3.13 43.24
C LEU A 685 30.39 3.34 42.90
N GLN A 686 29.91 2.81 41.76
CA GLN A 686 28.50 2.90 41.42
C GLN A 686 27.63 2.08 42.37
N LEU A 687 28.06 0.86 42.73
CA LEU A 687 27.33 0.02 43.69
C LEU A 687 27.29 0.62 45.12
N ALA A 688 28.30 1.40 45.50
CA ALA A 688 28.36 2.11 46.77
C ALA A 688 27.51 3.41 46.80
N LEU A 689 27.15 3.97 45.65
CA LEU A 689 26.32 5.18 45.54
C LEU A 689 24.82 4.88 45.41
N THR A 690 24.43 3.69 44.97
CA THR A 690 23.01 3.28 44.84
C THR A 690 22.40 2.70 46.12
N LEU A 691 23.14 2.65 47.23
CA LEU A 691 22.68 2.06 48.50
C LEU A 691 22.91 3.00 49.69
N LYS A 692 22.21 4.14 49.71
CA LYS A 692 22.12 4.98 50.91
C LYS A 692 20.84 5.81 50.99
N ASP A 693 19.84 5.26 51.68
CA ASP A 693 18.59 5.93 52.03
C ASP A 693 18.80 6.88 53.24
N PRO A 694 18.09 8.02 53.37
CA PRO A 694 18.66 9.19 54.03
C PRO A 694 18.31 9.39 55.52
N HIS A 695 18.50 8.40 56.40
CA HIS A 695 18.41 8.63 57.86
C HIS A 695 19.46 7.90 58.72
N THR A 696 19.88 8.61 59.79
CA THR A 696 20.95 8.26 60.76
C THR A 696 22.37 8.19 60.18
N GLY A 697 23.27 9.00 60.73
CA GLY A 697 24.65 9.11 60.25
C GLY A 697 25.68 8.82 61.35
N GLN A 698 26.21 7.60 61.38
CA GLN A 698 27.52 7.27 61.97
C GLN A 698 28.17 6.08 61.23
N PRO A 699 29.51 5.99 61.21
CA PRO A 699 30.23 4.85 60.63
C PRO A 699 30.41 3.71 61.65
N LEU A 700 30.42 2.47 61.18
CA LEU A 700 30.84 1.28 61.95
C LEU A 700 32.23 0.79 61.52
N PRO A 701 33.04 0.21 62.43
CA PRO A 701 34.44 -0.17 62.19
C PRO A 701 34.60 -1.51 61.45
N PRO A 702 35.77 -1.79 60.85
CA PRO A 702 36.03 -2.99 60.05
C PRO A 702 36.46 -4.22 60.87
N PRO A 703 36.19 -5.45 60.39
CA PRO A 703 36.85 -6.67 60.86
C PRO A 703 38.33 -6.72 60.46
N GLN A 704 39.17 -7.36 61.29
CA GLN A 704 40.61 -7.54 61.07
C GLN A 704 40.96 -8.98 60.70
N GLY A 705 42.16 -9.19 60.12
CA GLY A 705 42.82 -10.50 59.97
C GLY A 705 43.08 -10.89 58.51
N TYR A 706 44.23 -11.43 58.12
CA TYR A 706 45.42 -11.85 58.90
C TYR A 706 46.75 -11.55 58.17
N SER A 707 47.85 -11.64 58.95
CA SER A 707 49.29 -11.61 58.60
C SER A 707 49.69 -12.29 57.27
N LEU A 708 50.64 -11.78 56.46
CA LEU A 708 52.11 -11.60 56.66
C LEU A 708 52.88 -12.94 56.84
N PRO A 709 54.18 -13.08 56.44
CA PRO A 709 55.15 -12.02 56.11
C PRO A 709 56.02 -12.19 54.82
N SER A 710 56.85 -11.16 54.61
CA SER A 710 57.95 -10.88 53.67
C SER A 710 58.92 -11.99 53.23
N GLY A 711 59.56 -11.76 52.06
CA GLY A 711 60.82 -12.40 51.64
C GLY A 711 61.55 -11.61 50.52
N LEU A 712 62.86 -11.40 50.65
CA LEU A 712 63.73 -10.66 49.70
C LEU A 712 64.85 -11.59 49.16
N GLY A 713 65.27 -11.41 47.89
CA GLY A 713 66.59 -11.89 47.43
C GLY A 713 66.65 -12.63 46.06
N PRO A 714 67.46 -12.16 45.09
CA PRO A 714 67.95 -12.92 43.93
C PRO A 714 69.33 -13.59 44.27
N PRO A 715 70.14 -14.21 43.36
CA PRO A 715 70.04 -14.30 41.89
C PRO A 715 70.43 -15.67 41.22
N GLY A 716 70.35 -15.72 39.88
CA GLY A 716 71.29 -16.50 39.04
C GLY A 716 70.76 -17.76 38.31
N GLY A 717 71.19 -17.97 37.06
CA GLY A 717 70.99 -19.25 36.33
C GLY A 717 70.58 -19.13 34.84
N MET A 718 71.55 -19.22 33.93
CA MET A 718 71.39 -19.61 32.50
C MET A 718 71.62 -21.14 32.37
N PRO A 719 71.37 -21.86 31.23
CA PRO A 719 71.09 -21.37 29.87
C PRO A 719 69.99 -22.12 29.05
N MET A 720 69.66 -21.54 27.89
CA MET A 720 69.33 -22.14 26.57
C MET A 720 68.73 -23.57 26.44
N THR A 721 67.58 -23.65 25.76
CA THR A 721 67.35 -24.56 24.60
C THR A 721 66.18 -24.02 23.75
N PRO A 722 66.21 -24.14 22.40
CA PRO A 722 65.13 -23.64 21.54
C PRO A 722 63.96 -24.64 21.46
N ARG A 723 62.72 -24.12 21.36
CA ARG A 723 61.49 -24.92 21.24
C ARG A 723 60.80 -24.68 19.90
N SER A 724 60.45 -25.75 19.21
CA SER A 724 59.94 -25.73 17.83
C SER A 724 58.56 -25.07 17.69
N MET A 725 58.36 -24.36 16.57
CA MET A 725 57.05 -23.91 16.08
C MET A 725 56.27 -25.07 15.42
N PRO A 726 54.93 -25.12 15.50
CA PRO A 726 54.10 -26.04 14.73
C PRO A 726 53.90 -25.59 13.27
N ALA A 727 53.64 -26.54 12.37
CA ALA A 727 53.39 -26.27 10.95
C ALA A 727 51.91 -25.95 10.65
N MET A 728 51.68 -25.11 9.63
CA MET A 728 50.35 -24.84 9.06
C MET A 728 50.09 -25.76 7.85
N PRO A 729 48.89 -26.36 7.69
CA PRO A 729 48.56 -27.20 6.55
C PRO A 729 48.16 -26.37 5.31
N CYS A 730 48.53 -26.85 4.13
CA CYS A 730 47.97 -26.38 2.86
C CYS A 730 46.75 -27.24 2.47
N PRO A 731 45.69 -26.67 1.84
CA PRO A 731 44.59 -27.45 1.30
C PRO A 731 45.02 -28.19 0.01
N GLY A 732 44.66 -29.47 -0.10
CA GLY A 732 44.92 -30.29 -1.28
C GLY A 732 43.83 -30.18 -2.35
N MET A 733 44.17 -30.53 -3.58
CA MET A 733 43.23 -30.79 -4.67
C MET A 733 42.93 -32.30 -4.72
N GLU A 734 41.66 -32.68 -4.88
CA GLU A 734 41.26 -34.01 -5.35
C GLU A 734 40.15 -33.91 -6.43
N PRO A 735 40.02 -34.90 -7.33
CA PRO A 735 39.27 -34.76 -8.58
C PRO A 735 37.78 -35.16 -8.45
N ILE A 736 36.95 -34.60 -9.33
CA ILE A 736 35.54 -35.00 -9.52
C ILE A 736 35.40 -35.74 -10.85
N ALA A 737 34.74 -36.89 -10.83
CA ALA A 737 34.34 -37.69 -12.00
C ALA A 737 32.82 -37.96 -11.96
N PRO A 738 32.15 -38.24 -13.11
CA PRO A 738 30.74 -37.87 -13.26
C PRO A 738 29.73 -39.00 -13.07
N SER A 739 28.58 -38.66 -12.46
CA SER A 739 27.24 -39.26 -12.67
C SER A 739 26.20 -38.42 -11.90
N GLY A 740 24.93 -38.30 -12.30
CA GLY A 740 24.26 -38.81 -13.49
C GLY A 740 22.93 -38.07 -13.75
N SER A 741 22.23 -38.41 -14.83
CA SER A 741 21.01 -37.71 -15.27
C SER A 741 19.80 -37.89 -14.33
N PHE A 742 19.07 -36.81 -14.05
CA PHE A 742 17.69 -36.88 -13.54
C PHE A 742 16.81 -35.76 -14.13
N VAL A 743 15.53 -36.08 -14.39
CA VAL A 743 14.55 -35.17 -15.01
C VAL A 743 13.63 -34.56 -13.95
N PRO A 744 13.34 -33.24 -13.99
CA PRO A 744 12.31 -32.63 -13.16
C PRO A 744 10.99 -32.40 -13.93
N GLU A 745 9.87 -32.90 -13.40
CA GLU A 745 8.53 -32.37 -13.68
C GLU A 745 8.09 -31.39 -12.56
N PRO A 746 7.12 -30.49 -12.81
CA PRO A 746 6.83 -29.36 -11.92
C PRO A 746 5.88 -29.72 -10.75
N GLY A 747 6.25 -29.35 -9.53
CA GLY A 747 5.51 -29.72 -8.30
C GLY A 747 5.21 -28.56 -7.32
N SER A 748 4.06 -27.91 -7.49
CA SER A 748 3.30 -27.11 -6.49
C SER A 748 4.06 -26.17 -5.53
N MET A 749 3.83 -24.85 -5.66
CA MET A 749 4.14 -23.89 -4.59
C MET A 749 3.28 -24.14 -3.33
N LYS A 750 3.87 -23.99 -2.14
CA LYS A 750 3.14 -23.86 -0.86
C LYS A 750 3.47 -22.50 -0.23
N ALA A 751 2.46 -21.65 -0.08
CA ALA A 751 2.57 -20.36 0.60
C ALA A 751 1.33 -20.09 1.45
N SER A 752 1.51 -19.92 2.77
CA SER A 752 0.50 -19.48 3.74
C SER A 752 1.08 -19.42 5.16
N PRO A 753 0.49 -18.69 6.12
CA PRO A 753 -0.42 -17.55 5.94
C PRO A 753 -0.12 -16.36 6.88
N LEU A 754 -0.60 -15.15 6.56
CA LEU A 754 -0.91 -14.18 7.62
C LEU A 754 -2.08 -13.25 7.26
N ALA A 755 -3.06 -13.23 8.16
CA ALA A 755 -4.44 -12.80 7.98
C ALA A 755 -4.68 -11.29 7.76
N LYS A 756 -5.85 -10.96 7.19
CA LYS A 756 -6.95 -10.38 7.99
C LYS A 756 -8.34 -10.43 7.31
N ARG A 757 -9.39 -10.29 8.13
CA ARG A 757 -10.81 -10.31 7.75
C ARG A 757 -11.29 -8.92 7.31
N ILE A 758 -12.17 -8.86 6.31
CA ILE A 758 -13.43 -8.07 6.35
C ILE A 758 -14.53 -8.97 5.74
N ALA A 759 -15.77 -8.87 6.20
CA ALA A 759 -16.90 -9.68 5.74
C ALA A 759 -17.92 -8.87 4.91
N ARG A 760 -18.67 -9.56 4.05
CA ARG A 760 -19.94 -9.09 3.47
C ARG A 760 -21.03 -10.13 3.74
N PRO A 761 -22.30 -9.73 3.99
CA PRO A 761 -23.40 -10.65 4.21
C PRO A 761 -23.89 -11.29 2.91
N ALA A 762 -24.48 -12.48 3.01
CA ALA A 762 -25.16 -13.14 1.90
C ALA A 762 -26.62 -12.68 1.79
N GLY A 763 -27.08 -12.46 0.56
CA GLY A 763 -28.50 -12.34 0.22
C GLY A 763 -28.81 -13.36 -0.88
N ALA A 764 -29.78 -14.24 -0.65
CA ALA A 764 -30.10 -15.32 -1.57
C ALA A 764 -31.34 -14.99 -2.42
N THR A 765 -31.38 -15.49 -3.65
CA THR A 765 -32.54 -16.26 -4.17
C THR A 765 -32.16 -16.95 -5.49
N LEU A 766 -32.62 -18.20 -5.64
CA LEU A 766 -32.67 -18.90 -6.92
C LEU A 766 -34.11 -18.83 -7.44
N GLY A 767 -34.28 -18.53 -8.73
CA GLY A 767 -35.58 -18.53 -9.38
C GLY A 767 -35.43 -18.86 -10.86
N CYS A 768 -35.94 -20.02 -11.27
CA CYS A 768 -35.99 -20.39 -12.69
C CYS A 768 -37.19 -19.72 -13.37
N PRO A 769 -37.07 -19.26 -14.62
CA PRO A 769 -38.23 -18.97 -15.44
C PRO A 769 -38.91 -20.28 -15.90
N ARG A 770 -40.24 -20.20 -16.05
CA ARG A 770 -41.07 -21.11 -16.83
C ARG A 770 -41.97 -20.24 -17.70
N ASP A 771 -41.97 -20.49 -19.01
CA ASP A 771 -43.08 -20.14 -19.91
C ASP A 771 -44.27 -21.09 -19.61
N PRO A 772 -45.47 -20.94 -20.22
CA PRO A 772 -45.96 -19.94 -21.20
C PRO A 772 -47.25 -19.25 -20.65
N PRO A 773 -48.17 -18.60 -21.42
CA PRO A 773 -48.22 -18.30 -22.86
C PRO A 773 -48.15 -16.83 -23.26
#